data_AF-A0A9D4M007-F1
#
_entry.id   AF-A0A9D4M007-F1
#
_cell.length_a   1.000
_cell.length_b   1.000
_cell.length_c   1.000
_cell.angle_alpha   90.00
_cell.angle_beta   90.00
_cell.angle_gamma   90.00
#
_symmetry.space_group_name_H-M   'P 1'
#
loop_
_entity.id
_entity.type
_entity.pdbx_description
1 polymer ?
#
loop_
_entity_poly.entity_id
_entity_poly.type
_entity_poly.pdbx_seq_one_letter_code
_entity_poly.pdbx_strand_id
1 'polypeptide(L)'
;MASIEVSTTSLASTATTMGTEGKKAPRKNKLVIEADSKIKRELNRKDLKYSHRPSVVVVIIKWFSTVLLFLLLLAFVNFSKVGSISLSHIMSRGVFETGTAQQRAQGILVLLQIATIVPHVFSFLRGILTGALRKDIPWPSRRSLIGGVVLSVVESVGTTLFVFCVPGLTGPGTTVLLMSGVFVLPVLYNALHSWMADRGRTAKFFFTVALAFELAGLGLAGYTFANHNKIPDQDVGTVEDSTRFGVMVTAVLCLSVAWIPAIQRRLLNTGSDADVTSEQTLDDSDAFAREIMGERTFVKSLASSRETTGHSEPSSSGYQSISNPAQKPTRKLAPSTWKLTIVMSAVKAVCIFGFSILFYAWMLPNASADDWVKGWGQMSQLTKTDWVMFVGNIGGTFFGYFTAYIACTTRMQRFGFSVPLTLFSTPLSYVTFYAMCARGDLGEANCTMYGDAFSVSALVLLVVAQTLSNGYLLFRSQFLAMLKEDQLFWTPMYTSGLLEQWLILSKKTEYHDEQHEDPVLKASRTKVIICTTMYREADYEMRQLLQSINGIHRAQTDGVRKFESHIFFDGAVKDVNPTDFVLQLISLAEEELGVTATFCTRTRTPYGLSVSWNLNTPHTNSNMVFKIHLKDNIKVRSARNMVFKIHLKDNIKVKNKKRWSQVMYMSYVLDFILKQEKCSEEECFILTTDADVRFNVNSVEALLDLMTRDPSVGAVCARTHPLGSGPLVWYQVFEYAIGHWFQKAAEHVIGSVLCSPGCFSVYRCSAIRDILPEYATNVEHAFDFLTKDMGEDRWFCTLMVQSGWRIEYCAAAENSTHCPEDFDEFFKQRRRWVASTLANLMLLVKEWSTISRLNPRVSAVFLLYQAVLLFATLIGPSSIILVVTGGLTYAWHINPTTTVILQLIVTVLYAVICLTTSSKTQLNVSNVS
;
A
#
# COMPACT_ATOMS: atom_id res chain seq x y z
N MET A 1 45.69 7.99 60.37
CA MET A 1 45.84 9.39 60.81
C MET A 1 44.49 10.07 60.65
N ALA A 2 43.95 10.61 61.76
CA ALA A 2 42.75 11.45 61.89
C ALA A 2 41.41 10.80 61.44
N SER A 3 40.63 10.09 62.25
CA SER A 3 39.93 10.40 63.53
C SER A 3 38.56 11.09 63.34
N ILE A 4 37.58 10.62 64.14
CA ILE A 4 36.32 11.27 64.63
C ILE A 4 35.07 11.01 63.77
N GLU A 5 33.90 10.57 64.26
CA GLU A 5 33.36 10.02 65.54
C GLU A 5 31.97 9.39 65.19
N VAL A 6 31.67 8.17 65.65
CA VAL A 6 30.69 7.83 66.72
C VAL A 6 29.22 8.16 66.41
N SER A 7 28.37 7.13 66.23
CA SER A 7 27.45 6.71 67.29
C SER A 7 26.73 5.39 66.98
N THR A 8 26.69 4.59 68.04
CA THR A 8 26.19 3.24 68.23
C THR A 8 24.69 3.19 68.51
N THR A 9 24.00 2.12 68.15
CA THR A 9 23.17 1.36 69.11
C THR A 9 22.78 -0.03 68.59
N SER A 10 22.99 -0.98 69.49
CA SER A 10 22.73 -2.42 69.54
C SER A 10 21.23 -2.73 69.79
N LEU A 11 20.66 -3.94 69.93
CA LEU A 11 21.10 -5.33 70.20
C LEU A 11 19.83 -6.24 70.06
N ALA A 12 20.04 -7.51 69.68
CA ALA A 12 19.34 -8.76 70.12
C ALA A 12 17.80 -8.92 70.14
N SER A 13 17.30 -10.02 69.52
CA SER A 13 16.98 -11.30 70.22
C SER A 13 15.90 -12.15 69.51
N THR A 14 16.29 -13.40 69.22
CA THR A 14 15.62 -14.71 69.43
C THR A 14 14.11 -14.98 69.22
N ALA A 15 13.87 -16.15 68.58
CA ALA A 15 12.91 -17.21 68.93
C ALA A 15 11.50 -17.31 68.27
N THR A 16 11.39 -18.32 67.39
CA THR A 16 10.41 -19.44 67.37
C THR A 16 8.91 -19.26 67.07
N THR A 17 8.41 -20.23 66.27
CA THR A 17 7.09 -20.92 66.24
C THR A 17 6.00 -20.57 65.19
N MET A 18 5.75 -21.58 64.34
CA MET A 18 4.55 -22.07 63.63
C MET A 18 3.28 -21.20 63.46
N GLY A 19 2.69 -21.25 62.27
CA GLY A 19 1.24 -20.97 62.06
C GLY A 19 0.79 -20.68 60.61
N THR A 20 0.42 -21.73 59.88
CA THR A 20 -0.68 -21.88 58.89
C THR A 20 -1.08 -20.77 57.88
N GLU A 21 -1.10 -21.22 56.61
CA GLU A 21 -2.04 -20.94 55.49
C GLU A 21 -2.08 -19.59 54.74
N GLY A 22 -1.99 -19.71 53.40
CA GLY A 22 -2.35 -18.66 52.43
C GLY A 22 -1.49 -18.64 51.17
N LYS A 23 -1.69 -19.58 50.24
CA LYS A 23 -1.02 -19.61 48.92
C LYS A 23 -1.33 -18.33 48.11
N LYS A 24 -0.36 -17.41 48.00
CA LYS A 24 -0.31 -16.34 46.98
C LYS A 24 0.64 -16.73 45.85
N ALA A 25 0.11 -16.84 44.63
CA ALA A 25 0.86 -16.99 43.39
C ALA A 25 1.74 -15.75 43.09
N PRO A 26 2.86 -15.89 42.35
CA PRO A 26 3.93 -14.89 42.36
C PRO A 26 3.64 -13.65 41.51
N ARG A 27 3.90 -12.47 42.09
CA ARG A 27 4.06 -11.18 41.40
C ARG A 27 5.25 -11.25 40.41
N LYS A 28 5.06 -11.82 39.22
CA LYS A 28 6.04 -11.69 38.11
C LYS A 28 5.47 -11.04 36.84
N ASN A 29 4.15 -10.93 36.68
CA ASN A 29 3.56 -10.41 35.43
C ASN A 29 3.32 -8.90 35.38
N LYS A 30 3.50 -8.16 36.49
CA LYS A 30 3.23 -6.70 36.49
C LYS A 30 4.40 -5.85 35.99
N LEU A 31 5.64 -6.29 36.25
CA LEU A 31 6.85 -5.55 35.87
C LEU A 31 7.17 -5.66 34.36
N VAL A 32 6.81 -6.78 33.71
CA VAL A 32 7.06 -6.97 32.27
C VAL A 32 6.14 -6.06 31.45
N ILE A 33 4.85 -5.96 31.79
CA ILE A 33 3.88 -5.12 31.08
C ILE A 33 4.16 -3.62 31.30
N GLU A 34 4.61 -3.24 32.49
CA GLU A 34 4.91 -1.85 32.81
C GLU A 34 6.23 -1.39 32.15
N ALA A 35 7.25 -2.27 32.09
CA ALA A 35 8.48 -2.04 31.34
C ALA A 35 8.22 -1.93 29.84
N ASP A 36 7.38 -2.81 29.27
CA ASP A 36 7.06 -2.79 27.85
C ASP A 36 6.24 -1.53 27.49
N SER A 37 5.35 -1.07 28.37
CA SER A 37 4.61 0.19 28.19
C SER A 37 5.48 1.45 28.31
N LYS A 38 6.48 1.44 29.20
CA LYS A 38 7.47 2.53 29.32
C LYS A 38 8.44 2.53 28.14
N ILE A 39 8.86 1.36 27.67
CA ILE A 39 9.70 1.21 26.49
C ILE A 39 8.93 1.65 25.24
N LYS A 40 7.65 1.28 25.07
CA LYS A 40 6.78 1.79 24.00
C LYS A 40 6.55 3.30 24.07
N ARG A 41 6.41 3.87 25.28
CA ARG A 41 6.29 5.33 25.46
C ARG A 41 7.60 6.06 25.19
N GLU A 42 8.75 5.48 25.53
CA GLU A 42 10.07 6.04 25.22
C GLU A 42 10.47 5.89 23.75
N LEU A 43 10.11 4.79 23.09
CA LEU A 43 10.25 4.60 21.65
C LEU A 43 9.40 5.62 20.90
N ASN A 44 8.12 5.77 21.26
CA ASN A 44 7.26 6.82 20.70
C ASN A 44 7.78 8.25 20.98
N ARG A 45 8.48 8.49 22.10
CA ARG A 45 9.10 9.79 22.40
C ARG A 45 10.40 10.03 21.62
N LYS A 46 11.10 8.97 21.23
CA LYS A 46 12.40 9.02 20.51
C LYS A 46 12.23 9.01 18.99
N ASP A 47 11.18 8.39 18.45
CA ASP A 47 10.79 8.51 17.04
C ASP A 47 10.44 9.95 16.64
N LEU A 48 10.06 10.78 17.62
CA LEU A 48 9.81 12.21 17.44
C LEU A 48 11.07 13.08 17.32
N LYS A 49 12.28 12.54 17.53
CA LYS A 49 13.55 13.29 17.45
C LYS A 49 14.36 13.07 16.15
N TYR A 50 14.02 12.08 15.32
CA TYR A 50 14.73 11.81 14.05
C TYR A 50 14.07 12.37 12.79
N SER A 51 13.02 13.19 12.94
CA SER A 51 12.60 14.03 11.83
C SER A 51 13.58 15.20 11.74
N HIS A 52 14.35 15.31 10.65
CA HIS A 52 14.65 16.64 10.11
C HIS A 52 13.36 17.44 10.25
N ARG A 53 13.38 18.56 11.00
CA ARG A 53 12.16 19.35 11.19
C ARG A 53 11.62 19.59 9.78
N PRO A 54 10.40 19.11 9.47
CA PRO A 54 9.85 19.30 8.13
C PRO A 54 9.89 20.78 7.84
N SER A 55 10.31 21.15 6.63
CA SER A 55 10.35 22.56 6.26
C SER A 55 9.00 23.18 6.58
N VAL A 56 9.00 24.43 7.03
CA VAL A 56 7.76 25.14 7.38
C VAL A 56 6.76 25.06 6.23
N VAL A 57 7.26 25.11 4.98
CA VAL A 57 6.49 24.91 3.75
C VAL A 57 5.79 23.55 3.70
N VAL A 58 6.49 22.44 3.98
CA VAL A 58 5.88 21.09 3.98
C VAL A 58 4.82 20.95 5.08
N VAL A 59 5.04 21.56 6.25
CA VAL A 59 4.04 21.58 7.33
C VAL A 59 2.81 22.38 6.91
N ILE A 60 3.00 23.56 6.30
CA ILE A 60 1.92 24.39 5.77
C ILE A 60 1.13 23.63 4.69
N ILE A 61 1.82 23.03 3.70
CA ILE A 61 1.18 22.24 2.64
C ILE A 61 0.38 21.08 3.23
N LYS A 62 0.94 20.38 4.23
CA LYS A 62 0.25 19.27 4.90
C LYS A 62 -1.04 19.75 5.57
N TRP A 63 -0.98 20.84 6.34
CA TRP A 63 -2.16 21.38 7.02
C TRP A 63 -3.18 21.95 6.03
N PHE A 64 -2.73 22.66 5.01
CA PHE A 64 -3.57 23.14 3.93
C PHE A 64 -4.29 21.97 3.22
N SER A 65 -3.56 20.93 2.84
CA SER A 65 -4.13 19.72 2.22
C SER A 65 -5.10 19.01 3.17
N THR A 66 -4.79 18.96 4.47
CA THR A 66 -5.68 18.35 5.48
C THR A 66 -6.98 19.13 5.62
N VAL A 67 -6.91 20.47 5.64
CA VAL A 67 -8.08 21.36 5.71
C VAL A 67 -8.89 21.28 4.41
N LEU A 68 -8.23 21.22 3.26
CA LEU A 68 -8.89 21.04 1.98
C LEU A 68 -9.65 19.71 1.93
N LEU A 69 -9.01 18.60 2.30
CA LEU A 69 -9.66 17.28 2.37
C LEU A 69 -10.83 17.27 3.37
N PHE A 70 -10.67 17.95 4.52
CA PHE A 70 -11.74 18.13 5.51
C PHE A 70 -12.97 18.81 4.90
N LEU A 71 -12.77 19.97 4.25
CA LEU A 71 -13.86 20.77 3.67
C LEU A 71 -14.53 20.05 2.51
N LEU A 72 -13.74 19.43 1.62
CA LEU A 72 -14.26 18.67 0.48
C LEU A 72 -15.06 17.46 0.94
N LEU A 73 -14.52 16.64 1.85
CA LEU A 73 -15.23 15.46 2.34
C LEU A 73 -16.54 15.86 3.02
N LEU A 74 -16.50 16.90 3.86
CA LEU A 74 -17.67 17.42 4.54
C LEU A 74 -18.74 17.90 3.53
N ALA A 75 -18.34 18.65 2.50
CA ALA A 75 -19.25 19.13 1.46
C ALA A 75 -19.88 17.97 0.66
N PHE A 76 -19.07 17.02 0.17
CA PHE A 76 -19.56 15.92 -0.65
C PHE A 76 -20.49 14.97 0.10
N VAL A 77 -20.18 14.64 1.36
CA VAL A 77 -21.04 13.82 2.22
C VAL A 77 -22.38 14.54 2.49
N ASN A 78 -22.35 15.85 2.73
CA ASN A 78 -23.58 16.62 2.92
C ASN A 78 -24.40 16.72 1.62
N PHE A 79 -23.79 16.97 0.47
CA PHE A 79 -24.50 16.95 -0.81
C PHE A 79 -25.15 15.60 -1.11
N SER A 80 -24.45 14.50 -0.82
CA SER A 80 -25.01 13.15 -0.91
C SER A 80 -26.28 13.00 -0.07
N LYS A 81 -26.23 13.35 1.22
CA LYS A 81 -27.37 13.22 2.14
C LYS A 81 -28.52 14.13 1.77
N VAL A 82 -28.23 15.42 1.54
CA VAL A 82 -29.24 16.44 1.22
C VAL A 82 -29.98 16.06 -0.06
N GLY A 83 -29.23 15.72 -1.12
CA GLY A 83 -29.84 15.31 -2.39
C GLY A 83 -30.76 14.09 -2.25
N SER A 84 -30.32 13.05 -1.51
CA SER A 84 -31.11 11.83 -1.32
C SER A 84 -32.38 12.07 -0.50
N ILE A 85 -32.28 12.77 0.63
CA ILE A 85 -33.40 13.00 1.55
C ILE A 85 -34.40 13.97 0.91
N SER A 86 -33.94 15.04 0.25
CA SER A 86 -34.80 16.01 -0.43
C SER A 86 -35.61 15.37 -1.54
N LEU A 87 -34.97 14.61 -2.45
CA LEU A 87 -35.68 13.92 -3.54
C LEU A 87 -36.72 12.94 -2.99
N SER A 88 -36.37 12.15 -1.97
CA SER A 88 -37.27 11.19 -1.35
C SER A 88 -38.47 11.85 -0.65
N HIS A 89 -38.23 12.97 0.03
CA HIS A 89 -39.29 13.73 0.68
C HIS A 89 -40.28 14.33 -0.33
N ILE A 90 -39.78 14.92 -1.42
CA ILE A 90 -40.61 15.49 -2.49
C ILE A 90 -41.41 14.38 -3.19
N MET A 91 -40.77 13.25 -3.50
CA MET A 91 -41.43 12.08 -4.08
C MET A 91 -42.59 11.62 -3.21
N SER A 92 -42.34 11.41 -1.91
CA SER A 92 -43.33 10.86 -0.97
C SER A 92 -44.57 11.74 -0.82
N ARG A 93 -44.45 13.06 -1.00
CA ARG A 93 -45.58 13.99 -0.98
C ARG A 93 -46.36 13.98 -2.30
N GLY A 94 -45.65 14.14 -3.42
CA GLY A 94 -46.27 14.18 -4.74
C GLY A 94 -46.94 12.88 -5.16
N VAL A 95 -46.59 11.76 -4.52
CA VAL A 95 -47.20 10.43 -4.73
C VAL A 95 -48.71 10.41 -4.38
N PHE A 96 -49.17 11.21 -3.42
CA PHE A 96 -50.59 11.27 -3.03
C PHE A 96 -51.39 12.35 -3.77
N GLU A 97 -50.71 13.17 -4.58
CA GLU A 97 -51.32 14.22 -5.38
C GLU A 97 -51.78 13.68 -6.75
N THR A 98 -52.60 14.43 -7.48
CA THR A 98 -53.07 14.05 -8.83
C THR A 98 -52.51 14.99 -9.90
N GLY A 99 -52.43 14.51 -11.16
CA GLY A 99 -52.00 15.34 -12.29
C GLY A 99 -50.48 15.51 -12.38
N THR A 100 -50.00 16.74 -12.57
CA THR A 100 -48.58 17.04 -12.85
C THR A 100 -47.67 16.73 -11.65
N ALA A 101 -48.17 16.84 -10.42
CA ALA A 101 -47.42 16.50 -9.22
C ALA A 101 -47.13 15.00 -9.10
N GLN A 102 -48.12 14.17 -9.44
CA GLN A 102 -47.96 12.71 -9.51
C GLN A 102 -46.93 12.32 -10.57
N GLN A 103 -46.99 12.95 -11.75
CA GLN A 103 -46.04 12.74 -12.85
C GLN A 103 -44.61 13.13 -12.43
N ARG A 104 -44.43 14.27 -11.75
CA ARG A 104 -43.13 14.68 -11.20
C ARG A 104 -42.61 13.67 -10.18
N ALA A 105 -43.46 13.17 -9.29
CA ALA A 105 -43.07 12.17 -8.29
C ALA A 105 -42.63 10.83 -8.93
N GLN A 106 -43.31 10.39 -10.00
CA GLN A 106 -42.90 9.23 -10.79
C GLN A 106 -41.53 9.43 -11.47
N GLY A 107 -41.24 10.63 -11.97
CA GLY A 107 -39.92 10.97 -12.50
C GLY A 107 -38.82 10.95 -11.42
N ILE A 108 -39.11 11.48 -10.23
CA ILE A 108 -38.16 11.49 -9.09
C ILE A 108 -37.87 10.08 -8.58
N LEU A 109 -38.86 9.18 -8.59
CA LEU A 109 -38.67 7.77 -8.24
C LEU A 109 -37.57 7.12 -9.09
N VAL A 110 -37.60 7.34 -10.42
CA VAL A 110 -36.59 6.84 -11.34
C VAL A 110 -35.22 7.44 -11.04
N LEU A 111 -35.14 8.75 -10.76
CA LEU A 111 -33.88 9.40 -10.36
C LEU A 111 -33.30 8.81 -9.07
N LEU A 112 -34.12 8.59 -8.03
CA LEU A 112 -33.67 7.98 -6.77
C LEU A 112 -33.18 6.54 -6.97
N GLN A 113 -33.85 5.78 -7.84
CA GLN A 113 -33.44 4.43 -8.18
C GLN A 113 -32.09 4.42 -8.91
N ILE A 114 -31.90 5.29 -9.91
CA ILE A 114 -30.61 5.44 -10.60
C ILE A 114 -29.52 5.84 -9.59
N ALA A 115 -29.79 6.84 -8.75
CA ALA A 115 -28.85 7.36 -7.77
C ALA A 115 -28.39 6.31 -6.74
N THR A 116 -29.27 5.38 -6.36
CA THR A 116 -28.94 4.28 -5.43
C THR A 116 -28.24 3.10 -6.09
N ILE A 117 -28.51 2.83 -7.37
CA ILE A 117 -27.90 1.70 -8.12
C ILE A 117 -26.50 2.04 -8.64
N VAL A 118 -26.27 3.28 -9.11
CA VAL A 118 -25.01 3.70 -9.76
C VAL A 118 -23.75 3.36 -8.93
N PRO A 119 -23.69 3.62 -7.61
CA PRO A 119 -22.55 3.21 -6.77
C PRO A 119 -22.18 1.72 -6.87
N HIS A 120 -23.19 0.86 -6.92
CA HIS A 120 -23.02 -0.59 -6.98
C HIS A 120 -22.62 -1.06 -8.37
N VAL A 121 -23.16 -0.46 -9.43
CA VAL A 121 -22.72 -0.73 -10.81
C VAL A 121 -21.26 -0.32 -11.00
N PHE A 122 -20.88 0.86 -10.51
CA PHE A 122 -19.49 1.31 -10.56
C PHE A 122 -18.56 0.38 -9.77
N SER A 123 -18.95 -0.01 -8.55
CA SER A 123 -18.19 -0.95 -7.72
C SER A 123 -18.06 -2.33 -8.38
N PHE A 124 -19.09 -2.80 -9.08
CA PHE A 124 -19.09 -4.04 -9.84
C PHE A 124 -18.12 -3.99 -11.03
N LEU A 125 -18.20 -2.95 -11.86
CA LEU A 125 -17.29 -2.76 -13.00
C LEU A 125 -15.84 -2.64 -12.52
N ARG A 126 -15.59 -1.87 -11.46
CA ARG A 126 -14.27 -1.74 -10.85
C ARG A 126 -13.79 -3.08 -10.28
N GLY A 127 -14.67 -3.85 -9.66
CA GLY A 127 -14.38 -5.20 -9.18
C GLY A 127 -14.02 -6.15 -10.30
N ILE A 128 -14.69 -6.09 -11.45
CA ILE A 128 -14.36 -6.90 -12.63
C ILE A 128 -12.96 -6.55 -13.15
N LEU A 129 -12.70 -5.26 -13.37
CA LEU A 129 -11.42 -4.76 -13.87
C LEU A 129 -10.27 -5.10 -12.92
N THR A 130 -10.51 -4.99 -11.62
CA THR A 130 -9.46 -5.15 -10.59
C THR A 130 -9.33 -6.59 -10.09
N GLY A 131 -10.35 -7.45 -10.25
CA GLY A 131 -10.40 -8.74 -9.56
C GLY A 131 -10.99 -9.92 -10.34
N ALA A 132 -12.01 -9.74 -11.20
CA ALA A 132 -12.60 -10.88 -11.92
C ALA A 132 -11.62 -11.53 -12.91
N LEU A 133 -10.86 -10.70 -13.63
CA LEU A 133 -9.88 -11.14 -14.61
C LEU A 133 -8.56 -11.62 -13.96
N ARG A 134 -8.44 -11.54 -12.64
CA ARG A 134 -7.23 -11.89 -11.91
C ARG A 134 -7.36 -13.27 -11.25
N LYS A 135 -6.38 -14.13 -11.53
CA LYS A 135 -6.33 -15.51 -11.04
C LYS A 135 -5.69 -15.64 -9.64
N ASP A 136 -4.98 -14.64 -9.11
CA ASP A 136 -4.43 -14.67 -7.72
C ASP A 136 -5.50 -14.62 -6.67
N ILE A 137 -6.51 -13.78 -6.90
CA ILE A 137 -7.52 -13.54 -5.89
C ILE A 137 -8.34 -14.83 -5.81
N PRO A 138 -8.31 -15.58 -4.71
CA PRO A 138 -9.14 -16.77 -4.62
C PRO A 138 -10.61 -16.34 -4.62
N TRP A 139 -11.47 -17.18 -5.18
CA TRP A 139 -12.90 -17.00 -4.94
C TRP A 139 -13.17 -17.19 -3.44
N PRO A 140 -14.03 -16.36 -2.82
CA PRO A 140 -14.40 -16.52 -1.43
C PRO A 140 -14.95 -17.93 -1.17
N SER A 141 -14.77 -18.43 0.06
CA SER A 141 -15.33 -19.73 0.47
C SER A 141 -16.85 -19.76 0.27
N ARG A 142 -17.45 -20.96 0.14
CA ARG A 142 -18.91 -21.09 0.00
C ARG A 142 -19.67 -20.40 1.13
N ARG A 143 -19.17 -20.48 2.38
CA ARG A 143 -19.75 -19.80 3.54
C ARG A 143 -19.69 -18.28 3.40
N SER A 144 -18.56 -17.75 2.95
CA SER A 144 -18.40 -16.32 2.69
C SER A 144 -19.23 -15.82 1.51
N LEU A 145 -19.42 -16.63 0.49
CA LEU A 145 -20.26 -16.28 -0.66
C LEU A 145 -21.74 -16.23 -0.25
N ILE A 146 -22.24 -17.26 0.44
CA ILE A 146 -23.61 -17.29 0.97
C ILE A 146 -23.82 -16.14 1.95
N GLY A 147 -22.89 -15.94 2.89
CA GLY A 147 -22.95 -14.83 3.84
C GLY A 147 -22.96 -13.47 3.14
N GLY A 148 -22.19 -13.30 2.07
CA GLY A 148 -22.12 -12.05 1.30
C GLY A 148 -23.42 -11.77 0.55
N VAL A 149 -24.05 -12.80 -0.03
CA VAL A 149 -25.36 -12.69 -0.68
C VAL A 149 -26.44 -12.30 0.35
N VAL A 150 -26.51 -13.01 1.48
CA VAL A 150 -27.50 -12.73 2.54
C VAL A 150 -27.32 -11.31 3.08
N LEU A 151 -26.09 -10.90 3.37
CA LEU A 151 -25.78 -9.56 3.87
C LEU A 151 -26.14 -8.49 2.84
N SER A 152 -25.88 -8.72 1.55
CA SER A 152 -26.28 -7.83 0.46
C SER A 152 -27.79 -7.69 0.34
N VAL A 153 -28.57 -8.76 0.50
CA VAL A 153 -30.04 -8.70 0.50
C VAL A 153 -30.54 -7.87 1.67
N VAL A 154 -30.06 -8.14 2.89
CA VAL A 154 -30.42 -7.38 4.10
C VAL A 154 -30.08 -5.89 3.96
N GLU A 155 -28.89 -5.59 3.46
CA GLU A 155 -28.48 -4.20 3.19
C GLU A 155 -29.36 -3.53 2.13
N SER A 156 -29.75 -4.26 1.08
CA SER A 156 -30.62 -3.74 0.02
C SER A 156 -32.01 -3.41 0.56
N VAL A 157 -32.61 -4.30 1.36
CA VAL A 157 -33.90 -4.04 2.03
C VAL A 157 -33.79 -2.79 2.92
N GLY A 158 -32.75 -2.73 3.76
CA GLY A 158 -32.54 -1.59 4.65
C GLY A 158 -32.33 -0.28 3.90
N THR A 159 -31.53 -0.30 2.83
CA THR A 159 -31.20 0.89 2.03
C THR A 159 -32.43 1.38 1.27
N THR A 160 -33.20 0.48 0.66
CA THR A 160 -34.40 0.85 -0.07
C THR A 160 -35.49 1.38 0.87
N LEU A 161 -35.76 0.71 2.00
CA LEU A 161 -36.71 1.23 2.99
C LEU A 161 -36.28 2.60 3.53
N PHE A 162 -34.99 2.76 3.83
CA PHE A 162 -34.47 4.01 4.38
C PHE A 162 -34.54 5.14 3.34
N VAL A 163 -34.06 4.92 2.12
CA VAL A 163 -33.99 5.98 1.10
C VAL A 163 -35.38 6.33 0.56
N PHE A 164 -36.27 5.35 0.34
CA PHE A 164 -37.54 5.59 -0.35
C PHE A 164 -38.72 5.85 0.60
N CYS A 165 -38.70 5.36 1.84
CA CYS A 165 -39.85 5.46 2.74
C CYS A 165 -39.63 6.41 3.93
N VAL A 166 -38.48 6.34 4.60
CA VAL A 166 -38.25 7.06 5.89
C VAL A 166 -38.35 8.60 5.77
N PRO A 167 -37.81 9.27 4.73
CA PRO A 167 -37.94 10.71 4.53
C PRO A 167 -39.38 11.19 4.34
N GLY A 168 -40.23 10.36 3.73
CA GLY A 168 -41.65 10.63 3.58
C GLY A 168 -42.42 10.51 4.89
N LEU A 169 -42.08 9.52 5.71
CA LEU A 169 -42.77 9.24 6.97
C LEU A 169 -42.42 10.20 8.11
N THR A 170 -41.18 10.68 8.17
CA THR A 170 -40.63 11.34 9.37
C THR A 170 -40.24 12.80 9.16
N GLY A 171 -40.17 13.24 7.90
CA GLY A 171 -39.62 14.53 7.51
C GLY A 171 -38.08 14.57 7.51
N PRO A 172 -37.46 15.56 6.84
CA PRO A 172 -36.01 15.54 6.59
C PRO A 172 -35.15 15.65 7.86
N GLY A 173 -35.59 16.42 8.87
CA GLY A 173 -34.82 16.67 10.10
C GLY A 173 -34.72 15.43 10.99
N THR A 174 -35.84 14.76 11.23
CA THR A 174 -35.91 13.49 11.96
C THR A 174 -35.16 12.39 11.21
N THR A 175 -35.24 12.37 9.88
CA THR A 175 -34.50 11.41 9.05
C THR A 175 -32.98 11.52 9.29
N VAL A 176 -32.42 12.74 9.38
CA VAL A 176 -31.00 12.94 9.68
C VAL A 176 -30.63 12.38 11.05
N LEU A 177 -31.50 12.51 12.06
CA LEU A 177 -31.26 11.92 13.38
C LEU A 177 -31.30 10.39 13.33
N LEU A 178 -32.29 9.83 12.61
CA LEU A 178 -32.47 8.37 12.45
C LEU A 178 -31.32 7.72 11.69
N MET A 179 -30.60 8.44 10.82
CA MET A 179 -29.38 7.92 10.18
C MET A 179 -28.31 7.52 11.21
N SER A 180 -28.27 8.15 12.39
CA SER A 180 -27.36 7.77 13.48
C SER A 180 -27.72 6.40 14.07
N GLY A 181 -29.00 6.00 14.01
CA GLY A 181 -29.45 4.71 14.53
C GLY A 181 -28.77 3.50 13.90
N VAL A 182 -28.19 3.65 12.71
CA VAL A 182 -27.40 2.61 12.05
C VAL A 182 -26.20 2.16 12.91
N PHE A 183 -25.70 3.00 13.80
CA PHE A 183 -24.56 2.70 14.65
C PHE A 183 -24.90 1.90 15.93
N VAL A 184 -26.19 1.70 16.27
CA VAL A 184 -26.61 1.07 17.54
C VAL A 184 -26.00 -0.31 17.75
N LEU A 185 -26.15 -1.24 16.79
CA LEU A 185 -25.62 -2.60 16.94
C LEU A 185 -24.08 -2.63 16.91
N PRO A 186 -23.38 -1.89 16.04
CA PRO A 186 -21.92 -1.74 16.13
C PRO A 186 -21.43 -1.22 17.49
N VAL A 187 -22.06 -0.19 18.05
CA VAL A 187 -21.70 0.39 19.36
C VAL A 187 -21.97 -0.62 20.47
N LEU A 188 -23.11 -1.30 20.46
CA LEU A 188 -23.46 -2.37 21.40
C LEU A 188 -22.45 -3.51 21.35
N TYR A 189 -22.08 -3.97 20.15
CA TYR A 189 -21.07 -5.01 19.95
C TYR A 189 -19.72 -4.59 20.56
N ASN A 190 -19.26 -3.37 20.28
CA ASN A 190 -17.99 -2.87 20.82
C ASN A 190 -18.01 -2.73 22.34
N ALA A 191 -19.14 -2.29 22.92
CA ALA A 191 -19.32 -2.23 24.37
C ALA A 191 -19.24 -3.62 25.00
N LEU A 192 -20.02 -4.59 24.51
CA LEU A 192 -20.03 -5.98 24.99
C LEU A 192 -18.65 -6.64 24.83
N HIS A 193 -18.02 -6.48 23.68
CA HIS A 193 -16.70 -7.04 23.41
C HIS A 193 -15.63 -6.44 24.33
N SER A 194 -15.70 -5.14 24.62
CA SER A 194 -14.77 -4.48 25.54
C SER A 194 -14.90 -5.01 26.98
N TRP A 195 -16.09 -5.45 27.38
CA TRP A 195 -16.35 -6.04 28.70
C TRP A 195 -15.83 -7.47 28.79
N MET A 196 -16.09 -8.29 27.76
CA MET A 196 -15.71 -9.70 27.74
C MET A 196 -14.19 -9.92 27.58
N ALA A 197 -13.51 -9.13 26.74
CA ALA A 197 -12.11 -9.36 26.38
C ALA A 197 -11.08 -8.71 27.34
N ASP A 198 -11.49 -8.38 28.57
CA ASP A 198 -10.72 -7.65 29.60
C ASP A 198 -9.83 -6.50 29.08
N ARG A 199 -10.35 -5.70 28.14
CA ARG A 199 -9.60 -4.58 27.54
C ARG A 199 -9.46 -3.41 28.54
N GLY A 200 -8.48 -2.55 28.31
CA GLY A 200 -8.13 -1.44 29.22
C GLY A 200 -9.32 -0.56 29.64
N ARG A 201 -9.28 -0.07 30.89
CA ARG A 201 -10.37 0.66 31.58
C ARG A 201 -10.95 1.84 30.79
N THR A 202 -10.15 2.51 29.96
CA THR A 202 -10.58 3.64 29.12
C THR A 202 -11.50 3.23 27.96
N ALA A 203 -11.22 2.11 27.29
CA ALA A 203 -12.07 1.64 26.19
C ALA A 203 -13.45 1.22 26.73
N LYS A 204 -13.48 0.50 27.87
CA LYS A 204 -14.73 0.11 28.55
C LYS A 204 -15.59 1.33 28.83
N PHE A 205 -15.01 2.38 29.45
CA PHE A 205 -15.72 3.62 29.76
C PHE A 205 -16.29 4.32 28.52
N PHE A 206 -15.48 4.51 27.47
CA PHE A 206 -15.92 5.22 26.26
C PHE A 206 -17.06 4.50 25.55
N PHE A 207 -16.97 3.17 25.35
CA PHE A 207 -18.03 2.43 24.67
C PHE A 207 -19.33 2.32 25.49
N THR A 208 -19.25 2.22 26.82
CA THR A 208 -20.46 2.19 27.66
C THR A 208 -21.19 3.52 27.67
N VAL A 209 -20.45 4.63 27.78
CA VAL A 209 -21.05 5.98 27.75
C VAL A 209 -21.62 6.27 26.37
N ALA A 210 -20.91 5.88 25.30
CA ALA A 210 -21.42 6.02 23.94
C ALA A 210 -22.72 5.25 23.73
N LEU A 211 -22.83 4.00 24.20
CA LEU A 211 -24.07 3.22 24.10
C LEU A 211 -25.24 3.88 24.85
N ALA A 212 -24.99 4.39 26.05
CA ALA A 212 -26.04 5.07 26.83
C ALA A 212 -26.55 6.33 26.13
N PHE A 213 -25.65 7.15 25.58
CA PHE A 213 -26.01 8.37 24.84
C PHE A 213 -26.68 8.07 23.50
N GLU A 214 -26.27 7.01 22.80
CA GLU A 214 -26.90 6.57 21.56
C GLU A 214 -28.37 6.18 21.79
N LEU A 215 -28.63 5.35 22.80
CA LEU A 215 -29.99 4.92 23.16
C LEU A 215 -30.85 6.11 23.63
N ALA A 216 -30.29 7.01 24.43
CA ALA A 216 -30.97 8.21 24.88
C ALA A 216 -31.31 9.16 23.71
N GLY A 217 -30.36 9.39 22.80
CA GLY A 217 -30.54 10.24 21.63
C GLY A 217 -31.60 9.70 20.66
N LEU A 218 -31.61 8.39 20.40
CA LEU A 218 -32.65 7.76 19.59
C LEU A 218 -34.01 7.74 20.27
N GLY A 219 -34.06 7.55 21.60
CA GLY A 219 -35.29 7.67 22.37
C GLY A 219 -35.90 9.07 22.25
N LEU A 220 -35.08 10.12 22.33
CA LEU A 220 -35.51 11.50 22.12
C LEU A 220 -35.97 11.77 20.67
N ALA A 221 -35.26 11.23 19.67
CA ALA A 221 -35.66 11.35 18.27
C ALA A 221 -36.99 10.61 17.97
N GLY A 222 -37.23 9.47 18.63
CA GLY A 222 -38.51 8.77 18.56
C GLY A 222 -39.65 9.54 19.26
N TYR A 223 -39.34 10.19 20.39
CA TYR A 223 -40.30 11.03 21.11
C TYR A 223 -40.71 12.27 20.30
N THR A 224 -39.76 12.96 19.65
CA THR A 224 -40.08 14.12 18.79
C THR A 224 -40.96 13.70 17.61
N PHE A 225 -40.68 12.54 17.00
CA PHE A 225 -41.53 11.96 15.96
C PHE A 225 -42.97 11.69 16.47
N ALA A 226 -43.11 11.05 17.64
CA ALA A 226 -44.41 10.70 18.20
C ALA A 226 -45.25 11.93 18.62
N ASN A 227 -44.62 13.02 19.06
CA ASN A 227 -45.33 14.24 19.46
C ASN A 227 -45.75 15.11 18.27
N HIS A 228 -44.94 15.21 17.21
CA HIS A 228 -45.26 16.05 16.06
C HIS A 228 -46.32 15.44 15.12
N ASN A 229 -46.56 14.13 15.18
CA ASN A 229 -47.61 13.45 14.43
C ASN A 229 -49.00 13.49 15.09
N LYS A 230 -49.18 14.16 16.23
CA LYS A 230 -50.48 14.29 16.93
C LYS A 230 -51.39 15.42 16.43
N ILE A 231 -51.11 16.03 15.27
CA ILE A 231 -51.97 17.08 14.69
C ILE A 231 -53.05 16.42 13.81
N PRO A 232 -54.35 16.64 14.06
CA PRO A 232 -55.44 16.06 13.28
C PRO A 232 -55.66 16.82 11.95
N ASP A 233 -56.30 16.13 11.01
CA ASP A 233 -56.76 16.58 9.68
C ASP A 233 -55.73 16.60 8.54
N GLN A 234 -55.56 15.45 7.89
CA GLN A 234 -55.85 15.29 6.46
C GLN A 234 -55.83 13.81 6.06
N ASP A 235 -56.85 13.39 5.32
CA ASP A 235 -57.11 12.04 4.82
C ASP A 235 -55.95 11.48 3.97
N VAL A 236 -54.94 10.90 4.62
CA VAL A 236 -53.96 10.01 3.98
C VAL A 236 -54.19 8.60 4.51
N GLY A 237 -54.74 7.74 3.65
CA GLY A 237 -55.30 6.43 3.98
C GLY A 237 -54.46 5.49 4.87
N THR A 238 -55.17 4.87 5.80
CA THR A 238 -55.07 3.44 6.21
C THR A 238 -53.70 2.80 6.41
N VAL A 239 -52.76 3.45 7.11
CA VAL A 239 -51.61 2.73 7.71
C VAL A 239 -51.53 3.11 9.18
N GLU A 240 -51.85 2.16 10.07
CA GLU A 240 -51.75 2.32 11.52
C GLU A 240 -50.36 2.86 11.92
N ASP A 241 -50.30 3.77 12.90
CA ASP A 241 -49.05 4.37 13.40
C ASP A 241 -47.99 3.32 13.82
N SER A 242 -48.44 2.15 14.26
CA SER A 242 -47.62 0.97 14.56
C SER A 242 -46.79 0.50 13.33
N THR A 243 -47.40 0.50 12.15
CA THR A 243 -46.77 0.06 10.90
C THR A 243 -45.71 1.06 10.43
N ARG A 244 -45.96 2.37 10.58
CA ARG A 244 -44.99 3.44 10.23
C ARG A 244 -43.73 3.35 11.08
N PHE A 245 -43.89 3.17 12.39
CA PHE A 245 -42.78 2.97 13.32
C PHE A 245 -42.01 1.66 13.02
N GLY A 246 -42.73 0.59 12.70
CA GLY A 246 -42.14 -0.70 12.31
C GLY A 246 -41.22 -0.60 11.09
N VAL A 247 -41.61 0.15 10.05
CA VAL A 247 -40.78 0.37 8.84
C VAL A 247 -39.47 1.09 9.17
N MET A 248 -39.53 2.15 9.98
CA MET A 248 -38.34 2.92 10.39
C MET A 248 -37.34 2.04 11.16
N VAL A 249 -37.83 1.31 12.17
CA VAL A 249 -37.00 0.43 13.00
C VAL A 249 -36.40 -0.69 12.15
N THR A 250 -37.19 -1.28 11.24
CA THR A 250 -36.71 -2.34 10.35
C THR A 250 -35.61 -1.83 9.41
N ALA A 251 -35.78 -0.64 8.82
CA ALA A 251 -34.78 -0.04 7.93
C ALA A 251 -33.44 0.16 8.65
N VAL A 252 -33.47 0.76 9.85
CA VAL A 252 -32.29 1.02 10.67
C VAL A 252 -31.62 -0.28 11.15
N LEU A 253 -32.39 -1.26 11.63
CA LEU A 253 -31.84 -2.53 12.10
C LEU A 253 -31.20 -3.34 10.96
N CYS A 254 -31.83 -3.41 9.78
CA CYS A 254 -31.24 -4.08 8.62
C CYS A 254 -29.87 -3.49 8.25
N LEU A 255 -29.77 -2.16 8.19
CA LEU A 255 -28.51 -1.47 7.91
C LEU A 255 -27.49 -1.67 9.04
N SER A 256 -27.93 -1.59 10.30
CA SER A 256 -27.08 -1.76 11.46
C SER A 256 -26.48 -3.17 11.52
N VAL A 257 -27.26 -4.22 11.21
CA VAL A 257 -26.80 -5.60 11.09
C VAL A 257 -25.84 -5.77 9.91
N ALA A 258 -26.18 -5.21 8.75
CA ALA A 258 -25.38 -5.34 7.53
C ALA A 258 -23.96 -4.76 7.68
N TRP A 259 -23.82 -3.69 8.46
CA TRP A 259 -22.57 -2.95 8.61
C TRP A 259 -21.81 -3.22 9.91
N ILE A 260 -22.13 -4.30 10.65
CA ILE A 260 -21.33 -4.69 11.82
C ILE A 260 -19.92 -5.13 11.37
N PRO A 261 -18.84 -4.46 11.84
CA PRO A 261 -17.47 -4.79 11.41
C PRO A 261 -17.07 -6.25 11.72
N ALA A 262 -17.59 -6.83 12.80
CA ALA A 262 -17.32 -8.20 13.19
C ALA A 262 -17.86 -9.24 12.19
N ILE A 263 -19.04 -9.00 11.62
CA ILE A 263 -19.64 -9.87 10.59
C ILE A 263 -18.83 -9.76 9.31
N GLN A 264 -18.48 -8.52 8.91
CA GLN A 264 -17.65 -8.26 7.73
C GLN A 264 -16.26 -8.92 7.83
N ARG A 265 -15.64 -8.91 9.03
CA ARG A 265 -14.39 -9.63 9.29
C ARG A 265 -14.53 -11.13 9.10
N ARG A 266 -15.54 -11.75 9.71
CA ARG A 266 -15.79 -13.19 9.58
C ARG A 266 -16.00 -13.59 8.12
N LEU A 267 -16.68 -12.74 7.36
CA LEU A 267 -16.92 -12.95 5.93
C LEU A 267 -15.63 -13.03 5.10
N LEU A 268 -14.56 -12.36 5.52
CA LEU A 268 -13.29 -12.30 4.77
C LEU A 268 -12.24 -13.30 5.29
N ASN A 269 -12.33 -13.71 6.56
CA ASN A 269 -11.31 -14.55 7.22
C ASN A 269 -11.57 -16.07 7.13
N THR A 270 -12.64 -16.54 6.49
CA THR A 270 -12.98 -17.99 6.47
C THR A 270 -12.00 -18.89 5.70
N GLY A 271 -10.93 -18.33 5.11
CA GLY A 271 -9.88 -19.11 4.44
C GLY A 271 -8.88 -19.78 5.41
N SER A 272 -8.79 -19.35 6.67
CA SER A 272 -7.82 -19.91 7.63
C SER A 272 -8.38 -20.99 8.55
N ASP A 273 -9.70 -21.00 8.78
CA ASP A 273 -10.29 -21.87 9.82
C ASP A 273 -10.74 -23.23 9.28
N ALA A 274 -10.65 -23.46 7.96
CA ALA A 274 -11.10 -24.69 7.31
C ALA A 274 -10.04 -25.80 7.23
N ASP A 275 -8.78 -25.53 7.56
CA ASP A 275 -7.67 -26.52 7.53
C ASP A 275 -7.09 -26.83 8.93
N VAL A 276 -7.69 -26.32 10.02
CA VAL A 276 -7.21 -26.57 11.40
C VAL A 276 -8.21 -27.40 12.22
N THR A 277 -9.20 -28.01 11.58
CA THR A 277 -10.14 -28.92 12.26
C THR A 277 -10.15 -30.31 11.63
N SER A 278 -9.01 -30.99 11.71
CA SER A 278 -8.92 -32.45 11.77
C SER A 278 -7.58 -32.84 12.40
N GLU A 279 -7.64 -33.31 13.65
CA GLU A 279 -6.66 -34.18 14.32
C GLU A 279 -5.16 -33.97 14.01
N GLN A 280 -4.54 -32.99 14.65
CA GLN A 280 -3.08 -32.99 14.88
C GLN A 280 -2.71 -32.06 16.05
N THR A 281 -3.30 -32.32 17.22
CA THR A 281 -2.82 -31.75 18.48
C THR A 281 -2.84 -32.86 19.52
N LEU A 282 -1.77 -33.67 19.55
CA LEU A 282 -1.31 -34.43 20.73
C LEU A 282 -0.05 -35.32 20.51
N ASP A 283 0.68 -35.26 19.38
CA ASP A 283 1.83 -36.17 19.15
C ASP A 283 3.21 -35.51 18.94
N ASP A 284 3.29 -34.16 18.85
CA ASP A 284 4.57 -33.48 18.58
C ASP A 284 5.42 -33.17 19.82
N SER A 285 4.87 -33.30 21.03
CA SER A 285 5.68 -33.16 22.27
C SER A 285 6.50 -34.41 22.60
N ASP A 286 6.12 -35.57 22.06
CA ASP A 286 6.80 -36.86 22.29
C ASP A 286 7.89 -37.15 21.25
N ALA A 287 7.83 -36.54 20.06
CA ALA A 287 8.87 -36.64 19.04
C ALA A 287 10.15 -35.86 19.42
N PHE A 288 10.00 -34.67 20.00
CA PHE A 288 11.13 -33.83 20.42
C PHE A 288 11.89 -34.41 21.63
N ALA A 289 11.22 -35.19 22.48
CA ALA A 289 11.85 -35.87 23.61
C ALA A 289 12.64 -37.13 23.20
N ARG A 290 12.30 -37.77 22.07
CA ARG A 290 13.02 -38.95 21.56
C ARG A 290 14.30 -38.59 20.81
N GLU A 291 14.39 -37.39 20.23
CA GLU A 291 15.58 -36.93 19.51
C GLU A 291 16.73 -36.52 20.45
N ILE A 292 16.41 -36.09 21.68
CA ILE A 292 17.41 -35.73 22.71
C ILE A 292 17.94 -36.97 23.47
N MET A 293 17.27 -38.13 23.37
CA MET A 293 17.68 -39.38 24.04
C MET A 293 18.37 -40.38 23.10
N GLY A 294 18.51 -40.09 21.80
CA GLY A 294 19.16 -40.96 20.80
C GLY A 294 20.70 -40.81 20.70
N GLU A 295 21.30 -39.89 21.45
CA GLU A 295 22.72 -39.51 21.31
C GLU A 295 23.70 -40.41 22.10
N ARG A 296 23.43 -41.72 22.17
CA ARG A 296 24.32 -42.70 22.85
C ARG A 296 24.67 -43.97 22.08
N THR A 297 24.31 -44.09 20.80
CA THR A 297 24.52 -45.35 20.04
C THR A 297 25.34 -45.24 18.77
N PHE A 298 25.93 -44.08 18.43
CA PHE A 298 26.73 -43.92 17.21
C PHE A 298 28.25 -44.12 17.37
N VAL A 299 28.74 -44.55 18.54
CA VAL A 299 30.18 -44.83 18.78
C VAL A 299 30.53 -46.33 18.62
N LYS A 300 29.65 -47.17 18.06
CA LYS A 300 29.88 -48.63 17.96
C LYS A 300 29.96 -49.23 16.54
N SER A 301 29.93 -48.43 15.49
CA SER A 301 30.03 -48.95 14.10
C SER A 301 31.43 -48.82 13.46
N LEU A 302 32.44 -48.38 14.24
CA LEU A 302 33.82 -48.24 13.76
C LEU A 302 34.66 -49.48 14.10
N ALA A 303 34.25 -50.66 13.63
CA ALA A 303 35.07 -51.89 13.63
C ALA A 303 34.39 -53.02 12.85
N SER A 304 34.65 -53.13 11.53
CA SER A 304 34.57 -54.40 10.78
C SER A 304 34.92 -54.19 9.28
N SER A 305 36.10 -54.70 8.89
CA SER A 305 36.45 -55.23 7.54
C SER A 305 36.55 -54.23 6.38
N ARG A 306 37.70 -53.84 5.81
CA ARG A 306 38.95 -54.50 5.34
C ARG A 306 38.80 -55.32 4.03
N GLU A 307 39.50 -54.81 3.01
CA GLU A 307 40.07 -55.43 1.78
C GLU A 307 39.14 -55.92 0.64
N THR A 308 39.26 -55.29 -0.55
CA THR A 308 39.86 -55.90 -1.77
C THR A 308 39.97 -54.91 -2.95
N THR A 309 40.89 -55.26 -3.84
CA THR A 309 41.63 -54.54 -4.91
C THR A 309 40.90 -54.26 -6.22
N GLY A 310 41.37 -53.26 -7.00
CA GLY A 310 41.19 -53.24 -8.48
C GLY A 310 41.26 -51.86 -9.16
N HIS A 311 42.15 -51.71 -10.16
CA HIS A 311 42.47 -50.52 -10.95
C HIS A 311 41.38 -50.00 -11.91
N SER A 312 41.40 -48.68 -12.18
CA SER A 312 41.52 -47.99 -13.49
C SER A 312 40.66 -46.70 -13.64
N GLU A 313 41.26 -45.72 -14.32
CA GLU A 313 40.87 -44.30 -14.49
C GLU A 313 39.75 -44.05 -15.54
N PRO A 314 39.22 -42.80 -15.68
CA PRO A 314 37.77 -42.55 -15.81
C PRO A 314 37.28 -42.32 -17.25
N SER A 315 36.00 -42.63 -17.48
CA SER A 315 35.24 -42.14 -18.64
C SER A 315 33.84 -41.64 -18.25
N SER A 316 33.46 -40.56 -18.91
CA SER A 316 32.23 -39.78 -18.88
C SER A 316 30.88 -40.49 -18.70
N SER A 317 29.95 -39.73 -18.11
CA SER A 317 28.47 -39.75 -18.23
C SER A 317 27.69 -40.12 -16.96
N GLY A 318 26.69 -39.30 -16.62
CA GLY A 318 25.58 -39.69 -15.75
C GLY A 318 25.43 -38.97 -14.41
N TYR A 319 25.34 -37.63 -14.37
CA TYR A 319 24.64 -36.99 -13.25
C TYR A 319 23.13 -37.10 -13.49
N GLN A 320 22.54 -38.20 -13.00
CA GLN A 320 21.09 -38.29 -12.82
C GLN A 320 20.67 -37.39 -11.65
N SER A 321 19.75 -36.49 -11.98
CA SER A 321 19.08 -35.57 -11.07
C SER A 321 18.25 -36.30 -10.03
N ILE A 322 18.60 -36.16 -8.75
CA ILE A 322 17.62 -36.29 -7.66
C ILE A 322 17.01 -34.91 -7.45
N SER A 323 16.05 -34.56 -8.30
CA SER A 323 15.15 -33.43 -8.07
C SER A 323 13.98 -33.92 -7.24
N ASN A 324 14.09 -33.85 -5.91
CA ASN A 324 12.89 -33.71 -5.09
C ASN A 324 12.33 -32.29 -5.37
N PRO A 325 11.09 -32.13 -5.82
CA PRO A 325 10.49 -30.82 -5.95
C PRO A 325 10.36 -30.25 -4.53
N ALA A 326 11.26 -29.32 -4.20
CA ALA A 326 11.11 -28.51 -3.00
C ALA A 326 9.68 -27.94 -3.00
N GLN A 327 8.91 -28.32 -1.99
CA GLN A 327 7.60 -27.75 -1.70
C GLN A 327 7.75 -26.23 -1.74
N LYS A 328 7.21 -25.60 -2.79
CA LYS A 328 7.16 -24.15 -2.89
C LYS A 328 6.47 -23.64 -1.61
N PRO A 329 7.07 -22.73 -0.84
CA PRO A 329 6.38 -22.13 0.27
C PRO A 329 5.10 -21.50 -0.28
N THR A 330 3.96 -21.92 0.26
CA THR A 330 2.63 -21.43 -0.12
C THR A 330 2.59 -19.92 0.11
N ARG A 331 2.81 -19.12 -0.94
CA ARG A 331 2.64 -17.67 -0.94
C ARG A 331 1.26 -17.37 -0.34
N LYS A 332 1.20 -16.60 0.76
CA LYS A 332 -0.07 -16.15 1.36
C LYS A 332 -0.93 -15.52 0.26
N LEU A 333 -2.05 -16.17 -0.11
CA LEU A 333 -2.94 -15.69 -1.16
C LEU A 333 -3.50 -14.32 -0.76
N ALA A 334 -3.61 -13.42 -1.74
CA ALA A 334 -4.27 -12.13 -1.56
C ALA A 334 -5.71 -12.34 -1.07
N PRO A 335 -6.24 -11.50 -0.16
CA PRO A 335 -7.60 -11.66 0.36
C PRO A 335 -8.65 -11.62 -0.77
N SER A 336 -9.71 -12.43 -0.67
CA SER A 336 -10.76 -12.59 -1.70
C SER A 336 -11.69 -11.38 -1.85
N THR A 337 -11.27 -10.21 -1.34
CA THR A 337 -12.09 -9.02 -1.13
C THR A 337 -12.74 -8.52 -2.42
N TRP A 338 -11.97 -8.37 -3.50
CA TRP A 338 -12.49 -7.86 -4.78
C TRP A 338 -13.50 -8.81 -5.43
N LYS A 339 -13.30 -10.13 -5.31
CA LYS A 339 -14.24 -11.13 -5.84
C LYS A 339 -15.53 -11.18 -5.04
N LEU A 340 -15.44 -11.02 -3.73
CA LEU A 340 -16.61 -10.87 -2.88
C LEU A 340 -17.36 -9.56 -3.21
N THR A 341 -16.65 -8.45 -3.45
CA THR A 341 -17.26 -7.18 -3.91
C THR A 341 -18.05 -7.35 -5.19
N ILE A 342 -17.54 -8.09 -6.18
CA ILE A 342 -18.27 -8.35 -7.43
C ILE A 342 -19.64 -8.98 -7.14
N VAL A 343 -19.67 -10.05 -6.34
CA VAL A 343 -20.91 -10.74 -5.98
C VAL A 343 -21.84 -9.81 -5.19
N MET A 344 -21.30 -9.17 -4.16
CA MET A 344 -22.10 -8.30 -3.28
C MET A 344 -22.70 -7.11 -4.03
N SER A 345 -21.93 -6.45 -4.91
CA SER A 345 -22.38 -5.32 -5.71
C SER A 345 -23.42 -5.73 -6.76
N ALA A 346 -23.25 -6.90 -7.41
CA ALA A 346 -24.24 -7.42 -8.35
C ALA A 346 -25.58 -7.72 -7.67
N VAL A 347 -25.55 -8.41 -6.52
CA VAL A 347 -26.75 -8.72 -5.74
C VAL A 347 -27.45 -7.44 -5.28
N LYS A 348 -26.69 -6.45 -4.78
CA LYS A 348 -27.26 -5.16 -4.35
C LYS A 348 -27.93 -4.41 -5.50
N ALA A 349 -27.29 -4.31 -6.66
CA ALA A 349 -27.88 -3.64 -7.81
C ALA A 349 -29.23 -4.26 -8.24
N VAL A 350 -29.31 -5.60 -8.28
CA VAL A 350 -30.54 -6.32 -8.63
C VAL A 350 -31.61 -6.20 -7.53
N CYS A 351 -31.21 -6.38 -6.27
CA CYS A 351 -32.15 -6.32 -5.15
C CYS A 351 -32.72 -4.92 -4.94
N ILE A 352 -31.89 -3.87 -5.02
CA ILE A 352 -32.36 -2.48 -4.90
C ILE A 352 -33.33 -2.14 -6.03
N PHE A 353 -33.06 -2.59 -7.26
CA PHE A 353 -33.98 -2.43 -8.38
C PHE A 353 -35.34 -3.08 -8.10
N GLY A 354 -35.35 -4.35 -7.68
CA GLY A 354 -36.60 -5.07 -7.38
C GLY A 354 -37.36 -4.51 -6.18
N PHE A 355 -36.67 -4.29 -5.06
CA PHE A 355 -37.30 -3.79 -3.84
C PHE A 355 -37.83 -2.36 -4.00
N SER A 356 -37.18 -1.50 -4.78
CA SER A 356 -37.68 -0.12 -4.99
C SER A 356 -39.02 -0.12 -5.72
N ILE A 357 -39.23 -1.02 -6.68
CA ILE A 357 -40.51 -1.19 -7.37
C ILE A 357 -41.57 -1.77 -6.42
N LEU A 358 -41.21 -2.82 -5.66
CA LEU A 358 -42.13 -3.47 -4.71
C LEU A 358 -42.58 -2.52 -3.59
N PHE A 359 -41.67 -1.74 -3.02
CA PHE A 359 -42.00 -0.80 -1.96
C PHE A 359 -42.76 0.43 -2.49
N TYR A 360 -42.48 0.85 -3.72
CA TYR A 360 -43.31 1.87 -4.39
C TYR A 360 -44.76 1.39 -4.57
N ALA A 361 -44.94 0.14 -5.03
CA ALA A 361 -46.27 -0.47 -5.14
C ALA A 361 -46.96 -0.67 -3.78
N TRP A 362 -46.19 -0.95 -2.72
CA TRP A 362 -46.73 -1.03 -1.36
C TRP A 362 -47.16 0.34 -0.79
N MET A 363 -46.48 1.42 -1.15
CA MET A 363 -46.82 2.79 -0.72
C MET A 363 -48.11 3.33 -1.36
N LEU A 364 -48.58 2.75 -2.48
CA LEU A 364 -49.72 3.23 -3.25
C LEU A 364 -50.74 2.11 -3.48
N PRO A 365 -51.97 2.19 -2.93
CA PRO A 365 -52.99 1.14 -3.07
C PRO A 365 -53.41 0.79 -4.51
N ASN A 366 -53.02 1.59 -5.52
CA ASN A 366 -53.35 1.40 -6.94
C ASN A 366 -52.13 1.48 -7.88
N ALA A 367 -50.89 1.46 -7.34
CA ALA A 367 -49.69 1.52 -8.18
C ALA A 367 -49.35 0.15 -8.77
N SER A 368 -49.02 0.13 -10.05
CA SER A 368 -48.58 -1.06 -10.77
C SER A 368 -47.13 -0.91 -11.22
N ALA A 369 -46.49 -2.00 -11.60
CA ALA A 369 -45.14 -1.95 -12.20
C ALA A 369 -45.09 -1.02 -13.45
N ASP A 370 -46.23 -0.77 -14.10
CA ASP A 370 -46.33 0.13 -15.25
C ASP A 370 -46.08 1.60 -14.89
N ASP A 371 -46.27 2.00 -13.64
CA ASP A 371 -46.03 3.39 -13.21
C ASP A 371 -44.53 3.73 -13.17
N TRP A 372 -43.67 2.72 -12.98
CA TRP A 372 -42.23 2.87 -13.15
C TRP A 372 -41.86 3.15 -14.62
N VAL A 373 -42.49 2.45 -15.57
CA VAL A 373 -42.29 2.66 -17.01
C VAL A 373 -42.77 4.06 -17.41
N LYS A 374 -43.92 4.50 -16.86
CA LYS A 374 -44.41 5.88 -17.04
C LYS A 374 -43.43 6.91 -16.50
N GLY A 375 -42.76 6.65 -15.37
CA GLY A 375 -41.78 7.54 -14.76
C GLY A 375 -40.64 7.97 -15.70
N TRP A 376 -40.16 7.06 -16.57
CA TRP A 376 -39.17 7.40 -17.61
C TRP A 376 -39.70 8.43 -18.60
N GLY A 377 -40.97 8.34 -18.99
CA GLY A 377 -41.64 9.31 -19.86
C GLY A 377 -41.93 10.65 -19.17
N GLN A 378 -41.98 10.69 -17.83
CA GLN A 378 -42.27 11.89 -17.04
C GLN A 378 -41.02 12.67 -16.61
N MET A 379 -39.82 12.29 -17.06
CA MET A 379 -38.58 13.02 -16.74
C MET A 379 -38.60 14.48 -17.23
N SER A 380 -39.43 14.82 -18.23
CA SER A 380 -39.63 16.20 -18.68
C SER A 380 -40.35 17.10 -17.67
N GLN A 381 -41.07 16.53 -16.69
CA GLN A 381 -41.78 17.26 -15.64
C GLN A 381 -40.87 17.64 -14.45
N LEU A 382 -39.61 17.23 -14.48
CA LEU A 382 -38.64 17.50 -13.42
C LEU A 382 -38.16 18.95 -13.46
N THR A 383 -38.04 19.55 -12.28
CA THR A 383 -37.52 20.91 -12.15
C THR A 383 -36.00 20.93 -12.18
N LYS A 384 -35.41 22.12 -12.43
CA LYS A 384 -33.96 22.31 -12.34
C LYS A 384 -33.41 21.91 -10.96
N THR A 385 -34.18 22.16 -9.89
CA THR A 385 -33.79 21.81 -8.51
C THR A 385 -33.70 20.28 -8.33
N ASP A 386 -34.63 19.52 -8.90
CA ASP A 386 -34.61 18.05 -8.82
C ASP A 386 -33.34 17.48 -9.48
N TRP A 387 -32.97 18.01 -10.65
CA TRP A 387 -31.73 17.65 -11.34
C TRP A 387 -30.47 18.00 -10.55
N VAL A 388 -30.44 19.17 -9.90
CA VAL A 388 -29.31 19.58 -9.04
C VAL A 388 -29.17 18.64 -7.85
N MET A 389 -30.27 18.25 -7.20
CA MET A 389 -30.24 17.30 -6.08
C MET A 389 -29.78 15.91 -6.52
N PHE A 390 -30.20 15.46 -7.71
CA PHE A 390 -29.80 14.17 -8.29
C PHE A 390 -28.30 14.14 -8.64
N VAL A 391 -27.81 15.13 -9.39
CA VAL A 391 -26.40 15.26 -9.75
C VAL A 391 -25.54 15.48 -8.50
N GLY A 392 -26.02 16.29 -7.56
CA GLY A 392 -25.37 16.51 -6.27
C GLY A 392 -25.24 15.23 -5.44
N ASN A 393 -26.25 14.35 -5.48
CA ASN A 393 -26.18 13.05 -4.81
C ASN A 393 -25.15 12.11 -5.46
N ILE A 394 -25.21 11.91 -6.78
CA ILE A 394 -24.27 11.02 -7.49
C ILE A 394 -22.84 11.56 -7.39
N GLY A 395 -22.65 12.86 -7.63
CA GLY A 395 -21.35 13.50 -7.51
C GLY A 395 -20.81 13.46 -6.08
N GLY A 396 -21.66 13.79 -5.09
CA GLY A 396 -21.31 13.77 -3.67
C GLY A 396 -20.91 12.38 -3.18
N THR A 397 -21.60 11.33 -3.62
CA THR A 397 -21.25 9.94 -3.27
C THR A 397 -19.92 9.51 -3.87
N PHE A 398 -19.72 9.75 -5.17
CA PHE A 398 -18.48 9.41 -5.87
C PHE A 398 -17.27 10.17 -5.30
N PHE A 399 -17.32 11.51 -5.32
CA PHE A 399 -16.19 12.32 -4.86
C PHE A 399 -15.98 12.22 -3.35
N GLY A 400 -17.05 12.04 -2.56
CA GLY A 400 -16.94 11.80 -1.12
C GLY A 400 -16.16 10.52 -0.81
N TYR A 401 -16.46 9.43 -1.52
CA TYR A 401 -15.73 8.15 -1.37
C TYR A 401 -14.24 8.28 -1.71
N PHE A 402 -13.90 8.88 -2.86
CA PHE A 402 -12.49 9.05 -3.26
C PHE A 402 -11.73 10.02 -2.36
N THR A 403 -12.37 11.11 -1.91
CA THR A 403 -11.76 12.05 -0.96
C THR A 403 -11.44 11.35 0.37
N ALA A 404 -12.37 10.52 0.87
CA ALA A 404 -12.13 9.69 2.04
C ALA A 404 -10.97 8.69 1.85
N TYR A 405 -10.93 8.01 0.71
CA TYR A 405 -9.83 7.11 0.35
C TYR A 405 -8.48 7.84 0.33
N ILE A 406 -8.41 9.03 -0.29
CA ILE A 406 -7.19 9.86 -0.31
C ILE A 406 -6.79 10.29 1.10
N ALA A 407 -7.72 10.74 1.92
CA ALA A 407 -7.45 11.13 3.31
C ALA A 407 -6.89 9.96 4.16
N CYS A 408 -7.41 8.75 3.95
CA CYS A 408 -6.93 7.54 4.61
C CYS A 408 -5.55 7.10 4.12
N THR A 409 -5.33 7.02 2.81
CA THR A 409 -4.05 6.60 2.22
C THR A 409 -2.90 7.55 2.57
N THR A 410 -3.17 8.85 2.63
CA THR A 410 -2.16 9.89 2.91
C THR A 410 -1.85 10.09 4.40
N ARG A 411 -2.41 9.26 5.30
CA ARG A 411 -2.33 9.40 6.77
C ARG A 411 -2.90 10.71 7.32
N MET A 412 -3.72 11.42 6.56
CA MET A 412 -4.43 12.62 7.02
C MET A 412 -5.76 12.28 7.72
N GLN A 413 -6.04 10.99 7.94
CA GLN A 413 -7.34 10.48 8.38
C GLN A 413 -7.88 11.03 9.71
N ARG A 414 -7.03 11.49 10.64
CA ARG A 414 -7.53 12.02 11.92
C ARG A 414 -8.39 13.26 11.68
N PHE A 415 -7.80 14.28 11.05
CA PHE A 415 -8.49 15.53 10.78
C PHE A 415 -9.22 15.52 9.44
N GLY A 416 -8.67 14.93 8.39
CA GLY A 416 -9.28 14.93 7.05
C GLY A 416 -10.41 13.92 6.83
N PHE A 417 -10.56 12.91 7.71
CA PHE A 417 -11.58 11.86 7.56
C PHE A 417 -12.46 11.69 8.81
N SER A 418 -11.86 11.45 9.99
CA SER A 418 -12.62 11.13 11.20
C SER A 418 -13.41 12.32 11.73
N VAL A 419 -12.79 13.49 11.91
CA VAL A 419 -13.47 14.68 12.42
C VAL A 419 -14.65 15.14 11.55
N PRO A 420 -14.53 15.31 10.22
CA PRO A 420 -15.64 15.81 9.41
C PRO A 420 -16.82 14.83 9.42
N LEU A 421 -16.56 13.52 9.47
CA LEU A 421 -17.59 12.49 9.52
C LEU A 421 -18.25 12.38 10.90
N THR A 422 -17.48 12.28 11.99
CA THR A 422 -18.07 12.01 13.32
C THR A 422 -18.62 13.25 14.03
N LEU A 423 -18.06 14.44 13.76
CA LEU A 423 -18.38 15.65 14.52
C LEU A 423 -19.21 16.68 13.73
N PHE A 424 -18.98 16.82 12.42
CA PHE A 424 -19.56 17.95 11.66
C PHE A 424 -20.64 17.55 10.65
N SER A 425 -20.57 16.36 10.04
CA SER A 425 -21.47 16.03 8.94
C SER A 425 -22.95 16.00 9.34
N THR A 426 -23.30 15.31 10.43
CA THR A 426 -24.69 15.23 10.91
C THR A 426 -25.26 16.58 11.37
N PRO A 427 -24.56 17.39 12.19
CA PRO A 427 -25.01 18.76 12.51
C PRO A 427 -25.16 19.66 11.29
N LEU A 428 -24.22 19.62 10.34
CA LEU A 428 -24.27 20.45 9.14
C LEU A 428 -25.48 20.07 8.27
N SER A 429 -25.78 18.78 8.12
CA SER A 429 -26.97 18.31 7.41
C SER A 429 -28.25 18.82 8.08
N TYR A 430 -28.33 18.72 9.42
CA TYR A 430 -29.49 19.19 10.18
C TYR A 430 -29.72 20.70 10.01
N VAL A 431 -28.66 21.51 10.12
CA VAL A 431 -28.71 22.97 9.92
C VAL A 431 -29.06 23.33 8.46
N THR A 432 -28.55 22.58 7.50
CA THR A 432 -28.86 22.79 6.07
C THR A 432 -30.35 22.58 5.82
N PHE A 433 -30.94 21.52 6.36
CA PHE A 433 -32.38 21.27 6.25
C PHE A 433 -33.22 22.32 6.98
N TYR A 434 -32.78 22.79 8.15
CA TYR A 434 -33.42 23.92 8.82
C TYR A 434 -33.44 25.18 7.94
N ALA A 435 -32.31 25.52 7.32
CA ALA A 435 -32.21 26.67 6.42
C ALA A 435 -33.07 26.53 5.15
N MET A 436 -33.13 25.32 4.57
CA MET A 436 -34.00 25.03 3.42
C MET A 436 -35.48 25.13 3.80
N CYS A 437 -35.86 24.67 4.99
CA CYS A 437 -37.23 24.83 5.52
C CYS A 437 -37.57 26.31 5.70
N ALA A 438 -36.67 27.10 6.29
CA ALA A 438 -36.86 28.54 6.52
C ALA A 438 -37.01 29.35 5.22
N ARG A 439 -36.47 28.86 4.09
CA ARG A 439 -36.60 29.47 2.77
C ARG A 439 -37.84 29.00 1.99
N GLY A 440 -38.56 28.00 2.48
CA GLY A 440 -39.71 27.41 1.79
C GLY A 440 -39.34 26.44 0.65
N ASP A 441 -38.07 26.07 0.50
CA ASP A 441 -37.57 25.24 -0.62
C ASP A 441 -38.12 23.80 -0.62
N LEU A 442 -38.70 23.35 0.51
CA LEU A 442 -39.23 21.99 0.72
C LEU A 442 -40.77 21.92 0.72
N GLY A 443 -41.45 23.02 0.35
CA GLY A 443 -42.91 23.18 0.48
C GLY A 443 -43.34 23.40 1.93
N GLU A 444 -44.55 23.91 2.15
CA GLU A 444 -45.11 24.28 3.48
C GLU A 444 -45.35 23.07 4.41
N ALA A 445 -44.30 22.31 4.75
CA ALA A 445 -44.29 21.42 5.90
C ALA A 445 -43.93 22.21 7.15
N ASN A 446 -44.61 21.94 8.26
CA ASN A 446 -44.30 22.44 9.60
C ASN A 446 -42.78 22.46 9.90
N CYS A 447 -42.13 23.62 9.74
CA CYS A 447 -40.76 23.86 10.22
C CYS A 447 -40.66 23.80 11.75
N THR A 448 -41.77 23.57 12.45
CA THR A 448 -41.87 23.46 13.91
C THR A 448 -41.11 22.27 14.50
N MET A 449 -40.72 21.27 13.69
CA MET A 449 -39.81 20.19 14.12
C MET A 449 -38.36 20.65 14.30
N TYR A 450 -37.95 21.72 13.62
CA TYR A 450 -36.57 22.19 13.69
C TYR A 450 -36.41 23.23 14.79
N GLY A 451 -35.57 22.94 15.77
CA GLY A 451 -35.25 23.87 16.86
C GLY A 451 -35.99 23.58 18.17
N ASP A 452 -36.84 22.56 18.22
CA ASP A 452 -37.36 22.05 19.50
C ASP A 452 -36.21 21.54 20.38
N ALA A 453 -36.27 21.82 21.68
CA ALA A 453 -35.23 21.48 22.65
C ALA A 453 -34.92 19.98 22.65
N PHE A 454 -35.93 19.14 22.44
CA PHE A 454 -35.76 17.69 22.34
C PHE A 454 -35.01 17.26 21.08
N SER A 455 -35.28 17.90 19.93
CA SER A 455 -34.59 17.61 18.65
C SER A 455 -33.10 17.98 18.69
N VAL A 456 -32.77 19.14 19.29
CA VAL A 456 -31.40 19.60 19.47
C VAL A 456 -30.66 18.74 20.49
N SER A 457 -31.34 18.35 21.58
CA SER A 457 -30.77 17.44 22.57
C SER A 457 -30.47 16.05 21.98
N ALA A 458 -31.37 15.52 21.15
CA ALA A 458 -31.14 14.28 20.42
C ALA A 458 -29.91 14.38 19.50
N LEU A 459 -29.79 15.47 18.73
CA LEU A 459 -28.63 15.71 17.86
C LEU A 459 -27.32 15.71 18.66
N VAL A 460 -27.26 16.45 19.78
CA VAL A 460 -26.05 16.54 20.60
C VAL A 460 -25.67 15.19 21.17
N LEU A 461 -26.62 14.43 21.73
CA LEU A 461 -26.36 13.12 22.31
C LEU A 461 -25.84 12.12 21.27
N LEU A 462 -26.44 12.08 20.09
CA LEU A 462 -26.02 11.20 18.99
C LEU A 462 -24.61 11.56 18.51
N VAL A 463 -24.31 12.84 18.28
CA VAL A 463 -22.97 13.28 17.83
C VAL A 463 -21.89 12.94 18.86
N VAL A 464 -22.18 13.14 20.15
CA VAL A 464 -21.26 12.78 21.23
C VAL A 464 -21.05 11.27 21.28
N ALA A 465 -22.12 10.47 21.18
CA ALA A 465 -22.03 9.01 21.14
C ALA A 465 -21.13 8.52 19.99
N GLN A 466 -21.34 9.05 18.78
CA GLN A 466 -20.55 8.69 17.60
C GLN A 466 -19.08 9.08 17.72
N THR A 467 -18.81 10.26 18.27
CA THR A 467 -17.43 10.73 18.50
C THR A 467 -16.72 9.88 19.54
N LEU A 468 -17.38 9.49 20.63
CA LEU A 468 -16.79 8.66 21.69
C LEU A 468 -16.55 7.22 21.26
N SER A 469 -17.43 6.63 20.46
CA SER A 469 -17.27 5.25 19.97
C SER A 469 -16.39 5.18 18.72
N ASN A 470 -16.90 5.69 17.60
CA ASN A 470 -16.26 5.52 16.29
C ASN A 470 -15.07 6.45 16.12
N GLY A 471 -15.14 7.68 16.65
CA GLY A 471 -13.99 8.59 16.71
C GLY A 471 -12.81 7.97 17.48
N TYR A 472 -13.07 7.36 18.64
CA TYR A 472 -12.02 6.68 19.42
C TYR A 472 -11.30 5.58 18.62
N LEU A 473 -12.05 4.76 17.88
CA LEU A 473 -11.50 3.69 17.04
C LEU A 473 -10.68 4.24 15.87
N LEU A 474 -11.22 5.22 15.15
CA LEU A 474 -10.59 5.80 13.96
C LEU A 474 -9.31 6.59 14.30
N PHE A 475 -9.30 7.35 15.40
CA PHE A 475 -8.13 8.13 15.82
C PHE A 475 -6.94 7.27 16.25
N ARG A 476 -7.22 6.08 16.78
CA ARG A 476 -6.19 5.12 17.21
C ARG A 476 -5.65 4.26 16.07
N SER A 477 -6.38 4.09 14.97
CA SER A 477 -5.86 3.38 13.82
C SER A 477 -4.62 4.10 13.26
N GLN A 478 -3.46 3.44 13.22
CA GLN A 478 -2.22 3.96 12.62
C GLN A 478 -1.73 2.99 11.56
N PHE A 479 -2.23 3.18 10.34
CA PHE A 479 -1.80 2.38 9.21
C PHE A 479 -0.50 2.91 8.57
N LEU A 480 0.19 2.03 7.84
CA LEU A 480 1.24 2.43 6.91
C LEU A 480 0.69 3.46 5.91
N ALA A 481 1.55 4.38 5.45
CA ALA A 481 1.14 5.32 4.41
C ALA A 481 0.87 4.56 3.10
N MET A 482 -0.01 5.08 2.24
CA MET A 482 -0.29 4.55 0.90
C MET A 482 -0.69 3.06 0.89
N LEU A 483 -1.48 2.61 1.87
CA LEU A 483 -2.09 1.27 1.81
C LEU A 483 -3.10 1.17 0.67
N LYS A 484 -3.29 -0.04 0.15
CA LYS A 484 -4.30 -0.32 -0.88
C LYS A 484 -5.71 -0.24 -0.29
N GLU A 485 -6.69 0.01 -1.14
CA GLU A 485 -8.09 0.17 -0.73
C GLU A 485 -8.68 -1.06 -0.03
N ASP A 486 -8.35 -2.27 -0.50
CA ASP A 486 -8.74 -3.55 0.08
C ASP A 486 -8.08 -3.83 1.44
N GLN A 487 -7.02 -3.11 1.77
CA GLN A 487 -6.38 -3.10 3.10
C GLN A 487 -6.97 -2.02 4.00
N LEU A 488 -7.58 -0.97 3.45
CA LEU A 488 -8.18 0.12 4.20
C LEU A 488 -9.63 -0.16 4.58
N PHE A 489 -10.43 -0.71 3.67
CA PHE A 489 -11.86 -0.98 3.84
C PHE A 489 -12.14 -2.49 3.81
N TRP A 490 -13.21 -2.93 4.49
CA TRP A 490 -13.67 -4.33 4.47
C TRP A 490 -14.04 -4.77 3.06
N THR A 491 -14.76 -3.93 2.32
CA THR A 491 -15.09 -4.14 0.91
C THR A 491 -14.94 -2.84 0.15
N PRO A 492 -14.21 -2.80 -0.99
CA PRO A 492 -14.05 -1.63 -1.85
C PRO A 492 -15.33 -1.31 -2.64
N MET A 493 -16.37 -0.84 -1.95
CA MET A 493 -17.64 -0.39 -2.53
C MET A 493 -18.05 0.94 -1.88
N TYR A 494 -19.24 1.47 -2.19
CA TYR A 494 -19.87 2.56 -1.44
C TYR A 494 -21.39 2.52 -1.66
N THR A 495 -22.15 3.24 -0.83
CA THR A 495 -23.61 3.34 -0.91
C THR A 495 -24.05 4.79 -1.10
N SER A 496 -25.21 5.00 -1.73
CA SER A 496 -25.85 6.32 -1.83
C SER A 496 -26.75 6.60 -0.62
N GLY A 497 -26.94 7.88 -0.31
CA GLY A 497 -27.79 8.36 0.78
C GLY A 497 -27.18 8.22 2.19
N LEU A 498 -26.47 7.13 2.46
CA LEU A 498 -25.87 6.78 3.77
C LEU A 498 -24.33 6.66 3.71
N LEU A 499 -23.70 7.48 2.86
CA LEU A 499 -22.25 7.42 2.62
C LEU A 499 -21.43 7.61 3.91
N GLU A 500 -21.84 8.51 4.81
CA GLU A 500 -21.16 8.76 6.09
C GLU A 500 -21.11 7.50 6.97
N GLN A 501 -22.28 6.90 7.23
CA GLN A 501 -22.44 5.70 8.05
C GLN A 501 -21.61 4.56 7.47
N TRP A 502 -21.70 4.38 6.16
CA TRP A 502 -20.95 3.36 5.45
C TRP A 502 -19.44 3.58 5.54
N LEU A 503 -18.93 4.80 5.34
CA LEU A 503 -17.49 5.10 5.42
C LEU A 503 -16.91 4.83 6.82
N ILE A 504 -17.64 5.20 7.87
CA ILE A 504 -17.21 4.99 9.26
C ILE A 504 -17.13 3.50 9.59
N LEU A 505 -18.16 2.72 9.23
CA LEU A 505 -18.27 1.30 9.61
C LEU A 505 -17.48 0.36 8.70
N SER A 506 -17.30 0.72 7.43
CA SER A 506 -16.54 -0.09 6.46
C SER A 506 -15.02 0.00 6.64
N LYS A 507 -14.52 0.99 7.39
CA LYS A 507 -13.08 1.20 7.62
C LYS A 507 -12.52 0.14 8.56
N LYS A 508 -11.46 -0.56 8.14
CA LYS A 508 -10.67 -1.47 8.99
C LYS A 508 -9.92 -0.67 10.07
N THR A 509 -9.91 -1.17 11.31
CA THR A 509 -9.19 -0.57 12.44
C THR A 509 -8.38 -1.65 13.19
N GLU A 510 -7.24 -1.26 13.79
CA GLU A 510 -6.38 -2.15 14.60
C GLU A 510 -7.13 -2.85 15.73
N TYR A 511 -8.20 -2.23 16.24
CA TYR A 511 -9.05 -2.82 17.28
C TYR A 511 -9.65 -4.18 16.86
N HIS A 512 -9.75 -4.43 15.56
CA HIS A 512 -10.29 -5.63 14.95
C HIS A 512 -9.24 -6.55 14.30
N ASP A 513 -7.94 -6.23 14.34
CA ASP A 513 -6.89 -6.97 13.61
C ASP A 513 -5.75 -7.43 14.55
N GLU A 514 -5.75 -8.72 14.93
CA GLU A 514 -4.75 -9.32 15.83
C GLU A 514 -3.50 -9.83 15.10
N GLN A 515 -3.49 -9.82 13.76
CA GLN A 515 -2.39 -10.35 12.94
C GLN A 515 -1.31 -9.30 12.59
N HIS A 516 -1.44 -8.06 13.05
CA HIS A 516 -0.46 -7.03 12.77
C HIS A 516 0.73 -7.12 13.74
N GLU A 517 1.84 -7.73 13.27
CA GLU A 517 3.14 -7.58 13.94
C GLU A 517 3.53 -6.10 14.01
N ASP A 518 4.09 -5.69 15.14
CA ASP A 518 4.52 -4.31 15.38
C ASP A 518 5.59 -3.91 14.33
N PRO A 519 5.37 -2.86 13.52
CA PRO A 519 6.27 -2.50 12.42
C PRO A 519 7.69 -2.21 12.90
N VAL A 520 7.87 -1.77 14.15
CA VAL A 520 9.19 -1.53 14.74
C VAL A 520 9.95 -2.84 14.98
N LEU A 521 9.25 -3.89 15.41
CA LEU A 521 9.84 -5.22 15.59
C LEU A 521 10.27 -5.80 14.24
N LYS A 522 9.44 -5.67 13.19
CA LYS A 522 9.78 -6.11 11.83
C LYS A 522 10.98 -5.34 11.25
N ALA A 523 11.03 -4.02 11.44
CA ALA A 523 12.18 -3.21 11.04
C ALA A 523 13.48 -3.62 11.76
N SER A 524 13.39 -4.07 13.02
CA SER A 524 14.57 -4.45 13.81
C SER A 524 15.24 -5.75 13.35
N ARG A 525 14.47 -6.63 12.69
CA ARG A 525 14.96 -7.87 12.09
C ARG A 525 15.49 -7.68 10.67
N THR A 526 15.17 -6.55 10.04
CA THR A 526 15.52 -6.28 8.64
C THR A 526 17.02 -6.00 8.46
N LYS A 527 17.66 -6.75 7.56
CA LYS A 527 19.06 -6.54 7.14
C LYS A 527 19.13 -6.05 5.69
N VAL A 528 19.90 -4.99 5.44
CA VAL A 528 20.06 -4.38 4.11
C VAL A 528 21.53 -4.40 3.70
N ILE A 529 21.80 -4.93 2.52
CA ILE A 529 23.15 -5.03 1.97
C ILE A 529 23.23 -4.13 0.74
N ILE A 530 24.08 -3.10 0.82
CA ILE A 530 24.31 -2.15 -0.27
C ILE A 530 25.37 -2.74 -1.18
N CYS A 531 25.05 -2.91 -2.46
CA CYS A 531 25.94 -3.46 -3.47
C CYS A 531 26.15 -2.41 -4.57
N THR A 532 27.35 -1.82 -4.60
CA THR A 532 27.73 -0.86 -5.63
C THR A 532 28.62 -1.53 -6.67
N THR A 533 28.33 -1.36 -7.96
CA THR A 533 29.27 -1.69 -9.03
C THR A 533 30.10 -0.47 -9.41
N MET A 534 31.41 -0.64 -9.57
CA MET A 534 32.37 0.42 -9.83
C MET A 534 33.41 -0.01 -10.88
N TYR A 535 33.89 0.91 -11.69
CA TYR A 535 34.94 0.75 -12.70
C TYR A 535 35.94 1.92 -12.70
N ARG A 536 36.03 2.70 -13.79
CA ARG A 536 36.98 3.81 -13.96
C ARG A 536 36.28 5.16 -13.80
N GLU A 537 35.61 5.35 -12.68
CA GLU A 537 34.90 6.58 -12.35
C GLU A 537 35.86 7.73 -12.01
N ALA A 538 35.33 8.95 -12.06
CA ALA A 538 36.06 10.13 -11.61
C ALA A 538 36.09 10.21 -10.07
N ASP A 539 37.04 10.99 -9.53
CA ASP A 539 37.20 11.19 -8.08
C ASP A 539 35.94 11.79 -7.42
N TYR A 540 35.32 12.76 -8.08
CA TYR A 540 34.10 13.40 -7.58
C TYR A 540 32.91 12.44 -7.53
N GLU A 541 32.82 11.45 -8.44
CA GLU A 541 31.75 10.45 -8.47
C GLU A 541 31.93 9.47 -7.29
N MET A 542 33.13 8.92 -7.14
CA MET A 542 33.47 8.03 -6.03
C MET A 542 33.24 8.71 -4.67
N ARG A 543 33.62 9.98 -4.54
CA ARG A 543 33.42 10.78 -3.32
C ARG A 543 31.94 10.93 -2.96
N GLN A 544 31.08 11.22 -3.93
CA GLN A 544 29.64 11.38 -3.69
C GLN A 544 28.97 10.09 -3.18
N LEU A 545 29.38 8.93 -3.71
CA LEU A 545 28.93 7.64 -3.23
C LEU A 545 29.36 7.43 -1.76
N LEU A 546 30.64 7.67 -1.46
CA LEU A 546 31.18 7.49 -0.11
C LEU A 546 30.50 8.41 0.91
N GLN A 547 30.21 9.66 0.54
CA GLN A 547 29.41 10.58 1.35
C GLN A 547 28.01 10.06 1.64
N SER A 548 27.35 9.45 0.63
CA SER A 548 26.02 8.84 0.79
C SER A 548 26.08 7.64 1.76
N ILE A 549 27.12 6.80 1.66
CA ILE A 549 27.38 5.68 2.59
C ILE A 549 27.65 6.18 4.02
N ASN A 550 28.44 7.25 4.18
CA ASN A 550 28.69 7.88 5.48
C ASN A 550 27.39 8.40 6.11
N GLY A 551 26.50 8.97 5.29
CA GLY A 551 25.16 9.39 5.72
C GLY A 551 24.35 8.23 6.33
N ILE A 552 24.36 7.06 5.70
CA ILE A 552 23.70 5.85 6.22
C ILE A 552 24.36 5.37 7.49
N HIS A 553 25.70 5.34 7.53
CA HIS A 553 26.45 4.93 8.70
C HIS A 553 26.07 5.74 9.95
N ARG A 554 26.01 7.07 9.80
CA ARG A 554 25.58 7.99 10.87
C ARG A 554 24.12 7.82 11.27
N ALA A 555 23.25 7.40 10.35
CA ALA A 555 21.85 7.14 10.68
C ALA A 555 21.65 5.77 11.35
N GLN A 556 22.46 4.77 11.02
CA GLN A 556 22.38 3.42 11.57
C GLN A 556 22.75 3.35 13.06
N THR A 557 23.62 4.25 13.56
CA THR A 557 23.95 4.29 15.00
C THR A 557 22.71 4.49 15.86
N ASP A 558 21.71 5.20 15.34
CA ASP A 558 20.45 5.49 16.01
C ASP A 558 19.24 4.74 15.41
N GLY A 559 19.43 4.13 14.25
CA GLY A 559 18.40 3.45 13.47
C GLY A 559 18.07 2.02 13.94
N VAL A 560 16.86 1.58 13.57
CA VAL A 560 16.32 0.26 13.95
C VAL A 560 16.88 -0.86 13.04
N ARG A 561 17.12 -0.57 11.76
CA ARG A 561 17.59 -1.50 10.71
C ARG A 561 19.11 -1.70 10.72
N LYS A 562 19.60 -2.81 10.16
CA LYS A 562 21.04 -3.09 10.02
C LYS A 562 21.49 -2.90 8.57
N PHE A 563 22.53 -2.11 8.33
CA PHE A 563 23.13 -1.95 7.00
C PHE A 563 24.56 -2.48 6.93
N GLU A 564 24.93 -2.94 5.74
CA GLU A 564 26.29 -3.31 5.32
C GLU A 564 26.54 -2.77 3.92
N SER A 565 27.77 -2.37 3.60
CA SER A 565 28.11 -1.80 2.30
C SER A 565 29.25 -2.56 1.63
N HIS A 566 29.03 -2.90 0.35
CA HIS A 566 29.91 -3.71 -0.49
C HIS A 566 30.11 -3.02 -1.85
N ILE A 567 31.35 -2.65 -2.16
CA ILE A 567 31.73 -2.09 -3.48
C ILE A 567 32.40 -3.20 -4.29
N PHE A 568 31.92 -3.46 -5.50
CA PHE A 568 32.47 -4.42 -6.44
C PHE A 568 33.18 -3.68 -7.57
N PHE A 569 34.51 -3.67 -7.51
CA PHE A 569 35.37 -2.90 -8.40
C PHE A 569 35.88 -3.79 -9.54
N ASP A 570 35.44 -3.49 -10.77
CA ASP A 570 35.83 -4.19 -11.99
C ASP A 570 37.23 -3.78 -12.47
N GLY A 571 38.07 -4.74 -12.87
CA GLY A 571 39.44 -4.46 -13.34
C GLY A 571 40.39 -3.92 -12.29
N ALA A 572 40.10 -4.18 -11.02
CA ALA A 572 40.81 -3.62 -9.88
C ALA A 572 42.23 -4.17 -9.69
N VAL A 573 42.47 -5.43 -10.09
CA VAL A 573 43.71 -6.15 -9.81
C VAL A 573 44.26 -6.80 -11.07
N LYS A 574 45.57 -6.73 -11.27
CA LYS A 574 46.33 -7.58 -12.20
C LYS A 574 47.35 -8.38 -11.40
N ASP A 575 47.23 -9.71 -11.38
CA ASP A 575 48.18 -10.60 -10.70
C ASP A 575 48.55 -10.15 -9.28
N VAL A 576 47.52 -9.80 -8.48
CA VAL A 576 47.60 -9.32 -7.08
C VAL A 576 47.91 -7.82 -6.88
N ASN A 577 48.39 -7.11 -7.90
CA ASN A 577 48.66 -5.67 -7.78
C ASN A 577 47.40 -4.81 -8.04
N PRO A 578 47.01 -3.89 -7.12
CA PRO A 578 45.90 -2.99 -7.32
C PRO A 578 46.23 -1.90 -8.35
N THR A 579 45.24 -1.47 -9.13
CA THR A 579 45.36 -0.36 -10.09
C THR A 579 45.28 1.01 -9.41
N ASP A 580 45.74 2.08 -10.09
CA ASP A 580 45.71 3.47 -9.58
C ASP A 580 44.32 3.92 -9.11
N PHE A 581 43.26 3.56 -9.84
CA PHE A 581 41.87 3.89 -9.46
C PHE A 581 41.43 3.24 -8.14
N VAL A 582 41.99 2.08 -7.79
CA VAL A 582 41.71 1.42 -6.50
C VAL A 582 42.41 2.17 -5.37
N LEU A 583 43.64 2.63 -5.60
CA LEU A 583 44.38 3.43 -4.64
C LEU A 583 43.68 4.78 -4.41
N GLN A 584 43.17 5.40 -5.47
CA GLN A 584 42.33 6.58 -5.42
C GLN A 584 41.07 6.34 -4.56
N LEU A 585 40.33 5.25 -4.79
CA LEU A 585 39.15 4.91 -3.99
C LEU A 585 39.50 4.71 -2.52
N ILE A 586 40.60 4.00 -2.21
CA ILE A 586 41.03 3.77 -0.83
C ILE A 586 41.38 5.09 -0.16
N SER A 587 42.11 5.98 -0.84
CA SER A 587 42.46 7.31 -0.32
C SER A 587 41.21 8.16 -0.03
N LEU A 588 40.22 8.15 -0.94
CA LEU A 588 38.95 8.85 -0.73
C LEU A 588 38.15 8.23 0.42
N ALA A 589 38.20 6.91 0.60
CA ALA A 589 37.55 6.24 1.71
C ALA A 589 38.18 6.64 3.06
N GLU A 590 39.50 6.80 3.14
CA GLU A 590 40.16 7.31 4.35
C GLU A 590 39.67 8.72 4.71
N GLU A 591 39.51 9.59 3.70
CA GLU A 591 39.04 10.96 3.90
C GLU A 591 37.56 11.04 4.30
N GLU A 592 36.68 10.35 3.58
CA GLU A 592 35.22 10.50 3.73
C GLU A 592 34.63 9.59 4.82
N LEU A 593 35.19 8.39 5.01
CA LEU A 593 34.71 7.41 6.00
C LEU A 593 35.60 7.34 7.25
N GLY A 594 36.75 8.03 7.27
CA GLY A 594 37.68 8.01 8.40
C GLY A 594 38.35 6.66 8.61
N VAL A 595 38.37 5.78 7.60
CA VAL A 595 39.06 4.48 7.70
C VAL A 595 40.58 4.67 7.58
N THR A 596 41.37 3.72 8.10
CA THR A 596 42.82 3.70 7.88
C THR A 596 43.16 2.50 6.99
N ALA A 597 43.91 2.73 5.91
CA ALA A 597 44.27 1.71 4.92
C ALA A 597 45.17 0.60 5.51
N THR A 598 45.89 0.88 6.60
CA THR A 598 46.72 -0.09 7.32
C THR A 598 45.91 -1.04 8.19
N PHE A 599 44.81 -0.57 8.80
CA PHE A 599 43.94 -1.36 9.68
C PHE A 599 42.76 -1.97 8.92
N CYS A 600 43.06 -2.74 7.87
CA CYS A 600 42.06 -3.42 7.06
C CYS A 600 42.21 -4.94 7.10
N THR A 601 41.10 -5.67 7.06
CA THR A 601 41.13 -7.12 6.89
C THR A 601 41.22 -7.43 5.40
N ARG A 602 42.36 -7.97 4.97
CA ARG A 602 42.58 -8.41 3.59
C ARG A 602 42.31 -9.90 3.48
N THR A 603 41.39 -10.27 2.60
CA THR A 603 41.04 -11.67 2.34
C THR A 603 41.25 -11.99 0.87
N ARG A 604 41.96 -13.08 0.58
CA ARG A 604 42.10 -13.59 -0.80
C ARG A 604 40.82 -14.32 -1.17
N THR A 605 40.27 -14.00 -2.34
CA THR A 605 38.98 -14.54 -2.78
C THR A 605 39.14 -15.23 -4.14
N PRO A 606 38.24 -16.16 -4.52
CA PRO A 606 38.35 -16.86 -5.80
C PRO A 606 38.38 -15.92 -7.01
N TYR A 607 37.72 -14.76 -6.91
CA TYR A 607 37.62 -13.75 -7.95
C TYR A 607 38.68 -12.63 -7.86
N GLY A 608 39.57 -12.65 -6.87
CA GLY A 608 40.58 -11.60 -6.67
C GLY A 608 40.93 -11.37 -5.19
N LEU A 609 40.73 -10.14 -4.71
CA LEU A 609 41.00 -9.73 -3.33
C LEU A 609 39.76 -9.03 -2.74
N SER A 610 39.60 -9.06 -1.43
CA SER A 610 38.65 -8.18 -0.74
C SER A 610 39.30 -7.51 0.46
N VAL A 611 38.97 -6.24 0.67
CA VAL A 611 39.42 -5.43 1.79
C VAL A 611 38.20 -5.01 2.60
N SER A 612 38.25 -5.18 3.92
CA SER A 612 37.12 -4.93 4.81
C SER A 612 37.49 -4.07 6.01
N TRP A 613 36.60 -3.16 6.37
CA TRP A 613 36.66 -2.28 7.55
C TRP A 613 35.38 -2.37 8.37
N ASN A 614 35.51 -1.98 9.64
CA ASN A 614 34.39 -1.82 10.54
C ASN A 614 34.34 -0.36 11.01
N LEU A 615 33.31 0.38 10.61
CA LEU A 615 33.30 1.85 10.71
C LEU A 615 33.14 2.39 12.14
N ASN A 616 32.81 1.55 13.13
CA ASN A 616 32.55 1.97 14.52
C ASN A 616 33.60 1.50 15.54
N THR A 617 34.73 0.94 15.11
CA THR A 617 35.83 0.67 16.04
C THR A 617 36.54 1.98 16.44
N PRO A 618 36.72 2.28 17.74
CA PRO A 618 37.29 3.53 18.24
C PRO A 618 38.81 3.58 18.05
N HIS A 619 39.26 3.62 16.79
CA HIS A 619 40.65 3.85 16.41
C HIS A 619 40.76 4.93 15.32
N THR A 620 39.68 5.67 15.06
CA THR A 620 39.71 6.92 14.28
C THR A 620 40.41 7.99 15.09
N ASN A 621 41.48 8.57 14.53
CA ASN A 621 42.41 9.51 15.15
C ASN A 621 41.80 10.49 16.17
N SER A 622 42.52 10.60 17.29
CA SER A 622 42.44 11.67 18.28
C SER A 622 42.35 13.06 17.64
N ASN A 623 41.19 13.69 17.68
CA ASN A 623 41.00 15.06 18.14
C ASN A 623 39.50 15.39 18.19
N MET A 624 39.06 15.91 19.34
CA MET A 624 37.66 16.24 19.71
C MET A 624 36.73 15.07 20.04
N VAL A 625 36.97 14.44 21.18
CA VAL A 625 35.86 14.01 22.05
C VAL A 625 35.98 14.80 23.34
N PHE A 626 35.07 15.78 23.53
CA PHE A 626 34.80 16.35 24.84
C PHE A 626 34.32 15.20 25.74
N LYS A 627 35.24 14.63 26.54
CA LYS A 627 34.88 13.77 27.67
C LYS A 627 34.23 14.65 28.73
N ILE A 628 32.91 14.83 28.63
CA ILE A 628 32.12 15.23 29.78
C ILE A 628 32.09 14.01 30.71
N HIS A 629 32.89 14.07 31.77
CA HIS A 629 32.79 13.14 32.90
C HIS A 629 31.46 13.38 33.61
N LEU A 630 30.40 12.70 33.18
CA LEU A 630 29.19 12.53 33.98
C LEU A 630 29.26 11.16 34.65
N LYS A 631 29.52 11.20 35.97
CA LYS A 631 29.29 10.10 36.91
C LYS A 631 27.79 9.85 36.99
N ASP A 632 27.22 9.17 36.01
CA ASP A 632 25.90 8.55 36.13
C ASP A 632 25.87 7.31 35.26
N ASN A 633 25.44 6.19 35.84
CA ASN A 633 25.34 4.86 35.23
C ASN A 633 24.29 4.81 34.10
N ILE A 634 24.49 5.58 33.03
CA ILE A 634 23.78 5.41 31.77
C ILE A 634 24.51 4.29 31.03
N LYS A 635 23.86 3.14 30.87
CA LYS A 635 24.29 2.10 29.93
C LYS A 635 24.36 2.72 28.53
N VAL A 636 25.54 3.16 28.13
CA VAL A 636 25.84 3.56 26.74
C VAL A 636 25.55 2.33 25.88
N ARG A 637 24.47 2.38 25.11
CA ARG A 637 24.18 1.35 24.10
C ARG A 637 25.37 1.35 23.14
N SER A 638 26.05 0.21 23.04
CA SER A 638 27.12 -0.02 22.07
C SER A 638 26.63 0.39 20.67
N ALA A 639 27.30 1.36 20.05
CA ALA A 639 27.03 1.78 18.68
C ALA A 639 27.10 0.56 17.75
N ARG A 640 26.07 0.33 16.94
CA ARG A 640 26.02 -0.85 16.04
C ARG A 640 27.05 -0.70 14.93
N ASN A 641 27.96 -1.66 14.83
CA ASN A 641 29.01 -1.70 13.81
C ASN A 641 28.44 -1.85 12.38
N MET A 642 28.81 -0.96 11.46
CA MET A 642 28.54 -1.08 10.01
C MET A 642 29.78 -1.62 9.31
N VAL A 643 29.62 -2.70 8.55
CA VAL A 643 30.70 -3.30 7.77
C VAL A 643 30.79 -2.59 6.41
N PHE A 644 32.01 -2.16 6.05
CA PHE A 644 32.33 -1.60 4.74
C PHE A 644 33.37 -2.50 4.07
N LYS A 645 33.06 -3.03 2.89
CA LYS A 645 33.91 -3.98 2.17
C LYS A 645 34.07 -3.57 0.71
N ILE A 646 35.31 -3.65 0.21
CA ILE A 646 35.64 -3.44 -1.20
C ILE A 646 36.12 -4.78 -1.77
N HIS A 647 35.44 -5.24 -2.81
CA HIS A 647 35.74 -6.44 -3.57
C HIS A 647 36.50 -6.03 -4.84
N LEU A 648 37.76 -6.43 -4.92
CA LEU A 648 38.65 -6.12 -6.03
C LEU A 648 38.67 -7.29 -7.01
N LYS A 649 37.99 -7.12 -8.15
CA LYS A 649 37.83 -8.17 -9.16
C LYS A 649 39.03 -8.22 -10.11
N ASP A 650 39.45 -9.45 -10.39
CA ASP A 650 40.39 -9.79 -11.44
C ASP A 650 39.65 -10.14 -12.73
N ASN A 651 39.90 -9.37 -13.79
CA ASN A 651 39.25 -9.51 -15.09
C ASN A 651 39.61 -10.82 -15.83
N ILE A 652 40.68 -11.51 -15.41
CA ILE A 652 41.04 -12.82 -15.96
C ILE A 652 40.09 -13.89 -15.39
N LYS A 653 39.61 -13.72 -14.16
CA LYS A 653 38.85 -14.74 -13.43
C LYS A 653 37.34 -14.57 -13.55
N VAL A 654 36.87 -13.34 -13.71
CA VAL A 654 35.44 -13.03 -13.82
C VAL A 654 35.20 -12.24 -15.10
N LYS A 655 34.18 -12.64 -15.88
CA LYS A 655 33.83 -11.99 -17.15
C LYS A 655 33.62 -10.49 -16.98
N ASN A 656 34.14 -9.72 -17.94
CA ASN A 656 33.98 -8.27 -18.01
C ASN A 656 32.63 -7.94 -18.63
N LYS A 657 31.66 -7.51 -17.81
CA LYS A 657 30.34 -6.98 -18.20
C LYS A 657 29.52 -6.71 -16.93
N LYS A 658 28.69 -5.65 -16.95
CA LYS A 658 27.85 -5.24 -15.80
C LYS A 658 27.01 -6.39 -15.24
N ARG A 659 26.34 -7.15 -16.11
CA ARG A 659 25.55 -8.33 -15.73
C ARG A 659 26.32 -9.39 -14.91
N TRP A 660 27.57 -9.70 -15.28
CA TRP A 660 28.35 -10.71 -14.57
C TRP A 660 28.83 -10.21 -13.20
N SER A 661 29.10 -8.91 -13.08
CA SER A 661 29.34 -8.26 -11.79
C SER A 661 28.08 -8.30 -10.92
N GLN A 662 26.88 -8.16 -11.51
CA GLN A 662 25.61 -8.34 -10.81
C GLN A 662 25.37 -9.76 -10.30
N VAL A 663 25.54 -10.76 -11.18
CA VAL A 663 25.43 -12.19 -10.80
C VAL A 663 26.38 -12.52 -9.65
N MET A 664 27.61 -12.01 -9.70
CA MET A 664 28.63 -12.22 -8.68
C MET A 664 28.20 -11.67 -7.31
N TYR A 665 27.78 -10.40 -7.22
CA TYR A 665 27.39 -9.85 -5.91
C TYR A 665 26.11 -10.50 -5.38
N MET A 666 25.15 -10.84 -6.25
CA MET A 666 23.91 -11.50 -5.84
C MET A 666 24.20 -12.88 -5.26
N SER A 667 25.02 -13.69 -5.93
CA SER A 667 25.43 -15.00 -5.39
C SER A 667 26.26 -14.84 -4.12
N TYR A 668 27.16 -13.86 -4.03
CA TYR A 668 27.90 -13.59 -2.80
C TYR A 668 26.97 -13.26 -1.62
N VAL A 669 25.97 -12.40 -1.81
CA VAL A 669 25.00 -12.12 -0.74
C VAL A 669 24.19 -13.35 -0.38
N LEU A 670 23.62 -14.03 -1.38
CA LEU A 670 22.69 -15.12 -1.18
C LEU A 670 23.33 -16.42 -0.67
N ASP A 671 24.50 -16.78 -1.19
CA ASP A 671 25.15 -18.06 -0.91
C ASP A 671 26.20 -17.97 0.19
N PHE A 672 26.82 -16.81 0.39
CA PHE A 672 27.85 -16.61 1.41
C PHE A 672 27.29 -15.89 2.64
N ILE A 673 26.80 -14.64 2.51
CA ILE A 673 26.37 -13.85 3.67
C ILE A 673 25.16 -14.49 4.37
N LEU A 674 24.10 -14.82 3.63
CA LEU A 674 22.87 -15.35 4.25
C LEU A 674 23.10 -16.68 4.95
N LYS A 675 23.91 -17.57 4.38
CA LYS A 675 24.25 -18.87 5.00
C LYS A 675 25.13 -18.70 6.23
N GLN A 676 26.10 -17.79 6.20
CA GLN A 676 27.00 -17.56 7.33
C GLN A 676 26.28 -16.96 8.53
N GLU A 677 25.32 -16.07 8.30
CA GLU A 677 24.64 -15.31 9.36
C GLU A 677 23.27 -15.86 9.77
N LYS A 678 22.78 -16.95 9.13
CA LYS A 678 21.45 -17.53 9.37
C LYS A 678 20.31 -16.49 9.30
N CYS A 679 20.42 -15.54 8.36
CA CYS A 679 19.40 -14.51 8.15
C CYS A 679 18.27 -15.05 7.26
N SER A 680 17.01 -14.73 7.58
CA SER A 680 15.87 -15.10 6.73
C SER A 680 15.90 -14.34 5.41
N GLU A 681 15.71 -15.04 4.29
CA GLU A 681 15.66 -14.43 2.95
C GLU A 681 14.51 -13.43 2.79
N GLU A 682 13.44 -13.57 3.59
CA GLU A 682 12.29 -12.66 3.56
C GLU A 682 12.56 -11.32 4.24
N GLU A 683 13.49 -11.31 5.20
CA GLU A 683 13.87 -10.14 6.02
C GLU A 683 15.20 -9.51 5.56
N CYS A 684 15.78 -10.02 4.47
CA CYS A 684 17.01 -9.48 3.88
C CYS A 684 16.75 -8.83 2.51
N PHE A 685 17.37 -7.67 2.31
CA PHE A 685 17.25 -6.86 1.09
C PHE A 685 18.61 -6.47 0.54
N ILE A 686 18.70 -6.38 -0.79
CA ILE A 686 19.86 -5.85 -1.51
C ILE A 686 19.49 -4.48 -2.08
N LEU A 687 20.24 -3.44 -1.71
CA LEU A 687 20.17 -2.12 -2.35
C LEU A 687 21.26 -2.07 -3.43
N THR A 688 20.87 -1.99 -4.70
CA THR A 688 21.82 -1.85 -5.80
C THR A 688 22.08 -0.38 -6.08
N THR A 689 23.36 -0.04 -6.25
CA THR A 689 23.82 1.32 -6.55
C THR A 689 24.86 1.32 -7.67
N ASP A 690 24.85 2.36 -8.49
CA ASP A 690 25.97 2.67 -9.39
C ASP A 690 26.91 3.68 -8.68
N ALA A 691 28.17 3.73 -9.12
CA ALA A 691 29.20 4.54 -8.46
C ALA A 691 29.03 6.05 -8.63
N ASP A 692 28.30 6.49 -9.65
CA ASP A 692 27.99 7.88 -9.98
C ASP A 692 26.70 8.40 -9.30
N VAL A 693 26.16 7.63 -8.35
CA VAL A 693 24.86 7.91 -7.73
C VAL A 693 25.00 8.60 -6.39
N ARG A 694 24.28 9.70 -6.23
CA ARG A 694 24.06 10.37 -4.95
C ARG A 694 22.67 10.04 -4.41
N PHE A 695 22.61 9.65 -3.14
CA PHE A 695 21.34 9.31 -2.49
C PHE A 695 21.34 9.61 -0.98
N ASN A 696 20.14 9.72 -0.42
CA ASN A 696 19.92 10.09 0.98
C ASN A 696 19.35 8.91 1.78
N VAL A 697 19.61 8.91 3.10
CA VAL A 697 19.05 7.89 4.03
C VAL A 697 17.53 7.85 3.97
N ASN A 698 16.87 9.01 3.93
CA ASN A 698 15.41 9.09 3.84
C ASN A 698 14.86 8.38 2.59
N SER A 699 15.58 8.44 1.46
CA SER A 699 15.20 7.74 0.23
C SER A 699 15.32 6.23 0.40
N VAL A 700 16.40 5.74 1.04
CA VAL A 700 16.59 4.31 1.35
C VAL A 700 15.47 3.80 2.27
N GLU A 701 15.16 4.55 3.34
CA GLU A 701 14.10 4.20 4.28
C GLU A 701 12.72 4.16 3.59
N ALA A 702 12.43 5.11 2.68
CA ALA A 702 11.19 5.10 1.92
C ALA A 702 11.04 3.87 1.01
N LEU A 703 12.13 3.42 0.37
CA LEU A 703 12.13 2.19 -0.44
C LEU A 703 11.86 0.95 0.44
N LEU A 704 12.53 0.85 1.58
CA LEU A 704 12.38 -0.27 2.52
C LEU A 704 10.99 -0.31 3.18
N ASP A 705 10.42 0.85 3.48
CA ASP A 705 9.05 0.96 3.99
C ASP A 705 8.02 0.49 2.96
N LEU A 706 8.22 0.76 1.67
CA LEU A 706 7.34 0.22 0.63
C LEU A 706 7.52 -1.30 0.49
N MET A 707 8.77 -1.76 0.53
CA MET A 707 9.13 -3.17 0.42
C MET A 707 8.59 -4.04 1.57
N THR A 708 8.47 -3.48 2.77
CA THR A 708 8.00 -4.20 3.96
C THR A 708 6.47 -4.28 4.08
N ARG A 709 5.73 -3.46 3.31
CA ARG A 709 4.24 -3.43 3.30
C ARG A 709 3.63 -4.66 2.66
N ASP A 710 4.20 -5.14 1.57
CA ASP A 710 3.65 -6.25 0.78
C ASP A 710 4.74 -7.32 0.55
N PRO A 711 4.61 -8.53 1.13
CA PRO A 711 5.62 -9.58 1.00
C PRO A 711 5.78 -10.09 -0.43
N SER A 712 4.81 -9.84 -1.32
CA SER A 712 4.88 -10.24 -2.74
C SER A 712 5.59 -9.23 -3.63
N VAL A 713 6.03 -8.09 -3.07
CA VAL A 713 6.91 -7.15 -3.77
C VAL A 713 8.33 -7.71 -3.72
N GLY A 714 8.89 -7.94 -4.91
CA GLY A 714 10.25 -8.44 -5.11
C GLY A 714 11.27 -7.33 -5.31
N ALA A 715 10.83 -6.15 -5.77
CA ALA A 715 11.70 -5.00 -5.97
C ALA A 715 10.97 -3.66 -5.85
N VAL A 716 11.69 -2.62 -5.45
CA VAL A 716 11.23 -1.23 -5.46
C VAL A 716 12.30 -0.32 -6.06
N CYS A 717 11.92 0.48 -7.06
CA CYS A 717 12.79 1.49 -7.66
C CYS A 717 12.42 2.92 -7.23
N ALA A 718 13.41 3.79 -7.15
CA ALA A 718 13.25 5.20 -6.82
C ALA A 718 13.01 6.11 -8.04
N ARG A 719 12.74 7.39 -7.77
CA ARG A 719 12.77 8.49 -8.75
C ARG A 719 14.20 8.96 -8.96
N THR A 720 14.67 8.88 -10.21
CA THR A 720 16.02 9.29 -10.60
C THR A 720 16.04 10.64 -11.30
N HIS A 721 16.96 11.50 -10.87
CA HIS A 721 17.21 12.81 -11.43
C HIS A 721 18.56 12.83 -12.18
N PRO A 722 18.58 13.16 -13.48
CA PRO A 722 19.84 13.33 -14.19
C PRO A 722 20.55 14.61 -13.74
N LEU A 723 21.87 14.50 -13.53
CA LEU A 723 22.78 15.61 -13.24
C LEU A 723 23.72 15.82 -14.43
N GLY A 724 24.10 17.07 -14.64
CA GLY A 724 25.04 17.48 -15.67
C GLY A 724 24.76 18.91 -16.13
N SER A 725 25.49 19.34 -17.14
CA SER A 725 25.39 20.66 -17.74
C SER A 725 25.19 20.59 -19.26
N GLY A 726 24.55 21.63 -19.80
CA GLY A 726 24.37 21.80 -21.25
C GLY A 726 23.02 21.36 -21.84
N PRO A 727 22.77 21.66 -23.12
CA PRO A 727 21.46 21.45 -23.77
C PRO A 727 21.04 19.97 -23.85
N LEU A 728 22.01 19.06 -24.03
CA LEU A 728 21.75 17.62 -24.10
C LEU A 728 21.21 17.09 -22.75
N VAL A 729 21.71 17.64 -21.64
CA VAL A 729 21.20 17.30 -20.30
C VAL A 729 19.78 17.82 -20.11
N TRP A 730 19.44 19.01 -20.60
CA TRP A 730 18.06 19.53 -20.51
C TRP A 730 17.05 18.63 -21.24
N TYR A 731 17.43 18.13 -22.42
CA TYR A 731 16.64 17.14 -23.14
C TYR A 731 16.47 15.85 -22.32
N GLN A 732 17.55 15.34 -21.73
CA GLN A 732 17.50 14.14 -20.89
C GLN A 732 16.65 14.32 -19.63
N VAL A 733 16.63 15.51 -19.01
CA VAL A 733 15.72 15.81 -17.88
C VAL A 733 14.26 15.61 -18.30
N PHE A 734 13.88 16.11 -19.48
CA PHE A 734 12.53 15.93 -20.02
C PHE A 734 12.22 14.46 -20.30
N GLU A 735 13.15 13.72 -20.92
CA GLU A 735 12.96 12.29 -21.17
C GLU A 735 12.84 11.46 -19.89
N TYR A 736 13.67 11.75 -18.88
CA TYR A 736 13.59 11.10 -17.57
C TYR A 736 12.24 11.41 -16.90
N ALA A 737 11.70 12.61 -17.05
CA ALA A 737 10.37 12.92 -16.55
C ALA A 737 9.29 12.04 -17.20
N ILE A 738 9.28 11.91 -18.53
CA ILE A 738 8.33 11.06 -19.24
C ILE A 738 8.51 9.59 -18.88
N GLY A 739 9.72 9.05 -19.02
CA GLY A 739 9.99 7.63 -18.88
C GLY A 739 10.12 7.15 -17.44
N HIS A 740 10.90 7.85 -16.62
CA HIS A 740 11.22 7.42 -15.25
C HIS A 740 10.23 7.93 -14.19
N TRP A 741 9.49 9.01 -14.46
CA TRP A 741 8.55 9.55 -13.47
C TRP A 741 7.11 9.24 -13.83
N PHE A 742 6.65 9.60 -15.03
CA PHE A 742 5.24 9.40 -15.42
C PHE A 742 4.95 7.97 -15.86
N GLN A 743 5.73 7.41 -16.79
CA GLN A 743 5.50 6.06 -17.30
C GLN A 743 5.66 5.02 -16.18
N LYS A 744 6.71 5.09 -15.35
CA LYS A 744 6.86 4.17 -14.20
C LYS A 744 5.75 4.30 -13.17
N ALA A 745 5.23 5.51 -12.94
CA ALA A 745 4.07 5.69 -12.08
C ALA A 745 2.81 5.05 -12.69
N ALA A 746 2.60 5.18 -14.00
CA ALA A 746 1.51 4.50 -14.70
C ALA A 746 1.66 2.97 -14.62
N GLU A 747 2.85 2.43 -14.88
CA GLU A 747 3.16 1.00 -14.76
C GLU A 747 2.94 0.48 -13.33
N HIS A 748 3.37 1.22 -12.31
CA HIS A 748 3.11 0.91 -10.91
C HIS A 748 1.61 0.77 -10.65
N VAL A 749 0.82 1.75 -11.11
CA VAL A 749 -0.62 1.81 -10.84
C VAL A 749 -1.38 0.73 -11.59
N ILE A 750 -1.07 0.50 -12.86
CA ILE A 750 -1.81 -0.43 -13.74
C ILE A 750 -1.39 -1.89 -13.52
N GLY A 751 -0.14 -2.13 -13.08
CA GLY A 751 0.37 -3.47 -12.82
C GLY A 751 1.70 -3.48 -12.06
N SER A 752 2.79 -3.67 -12.79
CA SER A 752 4.15 -3.77 -12.28
C SER A 752 5.09 -2.93 -13.14
N VAL A 753 6.09 -2.32 -12.51
CA VAL A 753 7.19 -1.66 -13.24
C VAL A 753 7.98 -2.72 -14.02
N LEU A 754 8.38 -2.40 -15.25
CA LEU A 754 9.12 -3.33 -16.12
C LEU A 754 10.64 -3.11 -16.13
N CYS A 755 11.11 -2.04 -15.49
CA CYS A 755 12.52 -1.71 -15.41
C CYS A 755 12.84 -0.92 -14.13
N SER A 756 13.46 -1.60 -13.17
CA SER A 756 14.10 -0.99 -12.02
C SER A 756 15.53 -0.60 -12.42
N PRO A 757 15.90 0.69 -12.40
CA PRO A 757 17.26 1.08 -12.75
C PRO A 757 18.26 0.47 -11.76
N GLY A 758 19.37 -0.07 -12.25
CA GLY A 758 20.45 -0.57 -11.40
C GLY A 758 21.04 0.47 -10.46
N CYS A 759 20.88 1.76 -10.78
CA CYS A 759 21.49 2.87 -10.05
C CYS A 759 20.95 3.11 -8.63
N PHE A 760 19.66 2.83 -8.36
CA PHE A 760 19.10 2.95 -7.00
C PHE A 760 17.77 2.19 -6.87
N SER A 761 17.88 0.89 -6.60
CA SER A 761 16.74 -0.01 -6.44
C SER A 761 16.97 -1.01 -5.31
N VAL A 762 15.92 -1.34 -4.56
CA VAL A 762 15.95 -2.35 -3.50
C VAL A 762 15.29 -3.62 -3.99
N TYR A 763 15.92 -4.77 -3.73
CA TYR A 763 15.46 -6.10 -4.13
C TYR A 763 15.36 -7.03 -2.92
N ARG A 764 14.37 -7.92 -2.90
CA ARG A 764 14.23 -8.96 -1.87
C ARG A 764 15.20 -10.09 -2.18
N CYS A 765 15.89 -10.61 -1.15
CA CYS A 765 16.76 -11.77 -1.33
C CYS A 765 15.99 -13.00 -1.84
N SER A 766 14.79 -13.29 -1.33
CA SER A 766 13.97 -14.40 -1.83
C SER A 766 13.53 -14.23 -3.29
N ALA A 767 13.28 -12.99 -3.74
CA ALA A 767 12.94 -12.73 -5.14
C ALA A 767 14.14 -12.92 -6.08
N ILE A 768 15.34 -12.55 -5.63
CA ILE A 768 16.58 -12.77 -6.38
C ILE A 768 16.88 -14.27 -6.47
N ARG A 769 16.71 -15.02 -5.37
CA ARG A 769 16.92 -16.47 -5.33
C ARG A 769 16.15 -17.21 -6.42
N ASP A 770 14.89 -16.83 -6.63
CA ASP A 770 14.01 -17.45 -7.62
C ASP A 770 14.51 -17.28 -9.07
N ILE A 771 15.14 -16.15 -9.38
CA ILE A 771 15.47 -15.77 -10.77
C ILE A 771 16.95 -15.89 -11.11
N LEU A 772 17.83 -15.90 -10.11
CA LEU A 772 19.28 -15.84 -10.31
C LEU A 772 19.83 -16.96 -11.23
N PRO A 773 19.36 -18.22 -11.15
CA PRO A 773 19.83 -19.28 -12.05
C PRO A 773 19.60 -18.94 -13.52
N GLU A 774 18.41 -18.45 -13.87
CA GLU A 774 18.06 -18.06 -15.24
C GLU A 774 18.80 -16.78 -15.65
N TYR A 775 18.92 -15.83 -14.71
CA TYR A 775 19.67 -14.59 -14.93
C TYR A 775 21.17 -14.83 -15.19
N ALA A 776 21.74 -15.94 -14.70
CA ALA A 776 23.14 -16.32 -14.88
C ALA A 776 23.42 -17.17 -16.15
N THR A 777 22.41 -17.47 -16.97
CA THR A 777 22.56 -18.30 -18.19
C THR A 777 23.45 -17.63 -19.25
N ASN A 778 24.09 -18.39 -20.13
CA ASN A 778 24.88 -17.77 -21.21
C ASN A 778 23.98 -17.17 -22.31
N VAL A 779 24.60 -16.36 -23.17
CA VAL A 779 23.96 -15.80 -24.38
C VAL A 779 24.26 -16.76 -25.53
N GLU A 780 23.22 -17.33 -26.13
CA GLU A 780 23.35 -18.30 -27.24
C GLU A 780 22.88 -17.69 -28.56
N HIS A 781 21.82 -16.89 -28.54
CA HIS A 781 21.26 -16.25 -29.73
C HIS A 781 21.40 -14.72 -29.74
N ALA A 782 21.29 -14.11 -30.92
CA ALA A 782 21.35 -12.65 -31.07
C ALA A 782 20.25 -11.92 -30.28
N PHE A 783 19.04 -12.50 -30.19
CA PHE A 783 17.95 -11.94 -29.39
C PHE A 783 18.27 -11.99 -27.88
N ASP A 784 18.96 -13.03 -27.41
CA ASP A 784 19.43 -13.15 -26.03
C ASP A 784 20.46 -12.08 -25.70
N PHE A 785 21.26 -11.66 -26.69
CA PHE A 785 22.21 -10.57 -26.49
C PHE A 785 21.49 -9.22 -26.27
N LEU A 786 20.43 -8.95 -27.04
CA LEU A 786 19.62 -7.73 -26.91
C LEU A 786 18.87 -7.67 -25.58
N THR A 787 18.39 -8.82 -25.10
CA THR A 787 17.64 -8.91 -23.84
C THR A 787 18.57 -8.99 -22.64
N LYS A 788 19.46 -9.97 -22.58
CA LYS A 788 20.26 -10.30 -21.39
C LYS A 788 21.46 -9.37 -21.17
N ASP A 789 22.17 -8.99 -22.22
CA ASP A 789 23.45 -8.25 -22.10
C ASP A 789 23.33 -6.74 -22.39
N MET A 790 22.42 -6.32 -23.28
CA MET A 790 22.12 -4.90 -23.51
C MET A 790 21.04 -4.34 -22.56
N GLY A 791 20.21 -5.22 -22.00
CA GLY A 791 19.04 -4.88 -21.21
C GLY A 791 19.02 -5.56 -19.87
N GLU A 792 20.16 -5.75 -19.23
CA GLU A 792 20.32 -6.62 -18.07
C GLU A 792 19.35 -6.28 -16.92
N ASP A 793 19.14 -4.98 -16.64
CA ASP A 793 18.18 -4.52 -15.64
C ASP A 793 16.72 -4.85 -16.04
N ARG A 794 16.37 -4.69 -17.33
CA ARG A 794 15.04 -5.03 -17.87
C ARG A 794 14.82 -6.53 -17.87
N TRP A 795 15.85 -7.31 -18.23
CA TRP A 795 15.81 -8.76 -18.22
C TRP A 795 15.61 -9.27 -16.80
N PHE A 796 16.33 -8.69 -15.83
CA PHE A 796 16.16 -8.99 -14.42
C PHE A 796 14.73 -8.74 -13.93
N CYS A 797 14.16 -7.58 -14.28
CA CYS A 797 12.76 -7.27 -13.97
C CYS A 797 11.77 -8.19 -14.69
N THR A 798 12.04 -8.56 -15.95
CA THR A 798 11.21 -9.47 -16.74
C THR A 798 11.14 -10.85 -16.08
N LEU A 799 12.28 -11.38 -15.62
CA LEU A 799 12.36 -12.64 -14.88
C LEU A 799 11.61 -12.57 -13.54
N MET A 800 11.71 -11.45 -12.81
CA MET A 800 10.93 -11.25 -11.57
C MET A 800 9.43 -11.29 -11.85
N VAL A 801 9.00 -10.57 -12.88
CA VAL A 801 7.60 -10.53 -13.28
C VAL A 801 7.15 -11.92 -13.74
N GLN A 802 7.93 -12.66 -14.54
CA GLN A 802 7.63 -14.05 -14.91
C GLN A 802 7.52 -14.98 -13.70
N SER A 803 8.33 -14.76 -12.67
CA SER A 803 8.34 -15.55 -11.42
C SER A 803 7.24 -15.14 -10.42
N GLY A 804 6.35 -14.24 -10.81
CA GLY A 804 5.19 -13.82 -10.02
C GLY A 804 5.47 -12.74 -8.98
N TRP A 805 6.64 -12.11 -9.02
CA TRP A 805 6.97 -10.97 -8.15
C TRP A 805 6.41 -9.66 -8.71
N ARG A 806 6.01 -8.74 -7.83
CA ARG A 806 5.66 -7.36 -8.22
C ARG A 806 6.86 -6.45 -8.04
N ILE A 807 7.01 -5.51 -8.96
CA ILE A 807 7.98 -4.42 -8.90
C ILE A 807 7.21 -3.11 -8.74
N GLU A 808 7.57 -2.33 -7.73
CA GLU A 808 6.91 -1.06 -7.42
C GLU A 808 7.84 0.15 -7.62
N TYR A 809 7.25 1.28 -7.97
CA TYR A 809 7.91 2.59 -8.03
C TYR A 809 7.62 3.43 -6.78
N CYS A 810 8.65 3.97 -6.13
CA CYS A 810 8.52 4.88 -5.00
C CYS A 810 8.84 6.32 -5.41
N ALA A 811 7.79 7.12 -5.59
CA ALA A 811 7.90 8.53 -5.95
C ALA A 811 8.52 9.43 -4.86
N ALA A 812 8.54 8.96 -3.60
CA ALA A 812 9.09 9.70 -2.47
C ALA A 812 10.59 9.43 -2.23
N ALA A 813 11.14 8.39 -2.86
CA ALA A 813 12.56 8.10 -2.81
C ALA A 813 13.23 8.75 -4.02
N GLU A 814 14.22 9.60 -3.78
CA GLU A 814 14.92 10.33 -4.83
C GLU A 814 16.42 10.00 -4.81
N ASN A 815 16.99 9.85 -6.00
CA ASN A 815 18.43 9.76 -6.24
C ASN A 815 18.83 10.62 -7.44
N SER A 816 20.13 10.90 -7.53
CA SER A 816 20.71 11.66 -8.63
C SER A 816 21.88 10.90 -9.24
N THR A 817 22.02 10.96 -10.57
CA THR A 817 23.02 10.20 -11.37
C THR A 817 23.57 11.11 -12.45
N HIS A 818 24.85 10.96 -12.81
CA HIS A 818 25.44 11.76 -13.87
C HIS A 818 25.01 11.21 -15.23
N CYS A 819 24.45 12.08 -16.08
CA CYS A 819 24.04 11.70 -17.42
C CYS A 819 25.09 12.15 -18.47
N PRO A 820 25.16 11.48 -19.63
CA PRO A 820 26.10 11.84 -20.68
C PRO A 820 25.94 13.31 -21.12
N GLU A 821 27.03 14.08 -21.07
CA GLU A 821 27.07 15.46 -21.58
C GLU A 821 27.46 15.50 -23.07
N ASP A 822 28.25 14.51 -23.50
CA ASP A 822 28.71 14.37 -24.89
C ASP A 822 27.78 13.50 -25.75
N PHE A 823 27.62 13.87 -27.02
CA PHE A 823 26.76 13.16 -27.97
C PHE A 823 27.22 11.70 -28.19
N ASP A 824 28.53 11.44 -28.23
CA ASP A 824 29.08 10.11 -28.45
C ASP A 824 28.66 9.10 -27.37
N GLU A 825 28.68 9.54 -26.11
CA GLU A 825 28.27 8.72 -24.97
C GLU A 825 26.76 8.57 -24.92
N PHE A 826 26.03 9.66 -25.14
CA PHE A 826 24.58 9.66 -25.25
C PHE A 826 24.09 8.69 -26.34
N PHE A 827 24.63 8.76 -27.55
CA PHE A 827 24.24 7.89 -28.66
C PHE A 827 24.48 6.40 -28.34
N LYS A 828 25.64 6.07 -27.76
CA LYS A 828 25.96 4.70 -27.32
C LYS A 828 24.97 4.20 -26.26
N GLN A 829 24.59 5.05 -25.32
CA GLN A 829 23.61 4.74 -24.29
C GLN A 829 22.23 4.46 -24.91
N ARG A 830 21.76 5.33 -25.81
CA ARG A 830 20.43 5.21 -26.42
C ARG A 830 20.30 4.03 -27.36
N ARG A 831 21.33 3.73 -28.13
CA ARG A 831 21.38 2.53 -28.97
C ARG A 831 21.15 1.25 -28.15
N ARG A 832 21.72 1.19 -26.94
CA ARG A 832 21.54 0.06 -26.02
C ARG A 832 20.13 0.03 -25.42
N TRP A 833 19.64 1.18 -24.94
CA TRP A 833 18.35 1.27 -24.24
C TRP A 833 17.15 1.05 -25.15
N VAL A 834 17.15 1.60 -26.36
CA VAL A 834 16.01 1.46 -27.29
C VAL A 834 15.89 0.00 -27.74
N ALA A 835 17.01 -0.62 -28.14
CA ALA A 835 17.02 -2.01 -28.58
C ALA A 835 16.57 -2.98 -27.46
N SER A 836 17.07 -2.78 -26.23
CA SER A 836 16.67 -3.63 -25.11
C SER A 836 15.22 -3.40 -24.68
N THR A 837 14.71 -2.17 -24.76
CA THR A 837 13.30 -1.86 -24.49
C THR A 837 12.40 -2.60 -25.46
N LEU A 838 12.71 -2.53 -26.76
CA LEU A 838 11.92 -3.19 -27.80
C LEU A 838 11.92 -4.72 -27.61
N ALA A 839 13.10 -5.32 -27.41
CA ALA A 839 13.25 -6.76 -27.25
C ALA A 839 12.51 -7.28 -26.00
N ASN A 840 12.63 -6.61 -24.85
CA ASN A 840 11.95 -7.02 -23.62
C ASN A 840 10.42 -6.82 -23.70
N LEU A 841 9.93 -5.74 -24.34
CA LEU A 841 8.49 -5.55 -24.57
C LEU A 841 7.92 -6.62 -25.50
N MET A 842 8.62 -6.95 -26.59
CA MET A 842 8.22 -8.04 -27.49
C MET A 842 8.17 -9.38 -26.75
N LEU A 843 9.15 -9.66 -25.87
CA LEU A 843 9.16 -10.87 -25.06
C LEU A 843 7.98 -10.92 -24.09
N LEU A 844 7.70 -9.82 -23.38
CA LEU A 844 6.56 -9.69 -22.48
C LEU A 844 5.23 -9.94 -23.20
N VAL A 845 5.05 -9.36 -24.39
CA VAL A 845 3.86 -9.56 -25.22
C VAL A 845 3.78 -10.97 -25.77
N LYS A 846 4.90 -11.59 -26.16
CA LYS A 846 4.95 -12.98 -26.66
C LYS A 846 4.59 -13.99 -25.58
N GLU A 847 5.13 -13.82 -24.38
CA GLU A 847 4.96 -14.77 -23.27
C GLU A 847 3.82 -14.41 -22.32
N TRP A 848 2.97 -13.47 -22.72
CA TRP A 848 1.92 -12.90 -21.88
C TRP A 848 1.02 -13.96 -21.22
N SER A 849 0.67 -15.05 -21.94
CA SER A 849 -0.21 -16.09 -21.41
C SER A 849 0.42 -16.81 -20.21
N THR A 850 1.73 -17.10 -20.31
CA THR A 850 2.50 -17.71 -19.23
C THR A 850 2.67 -16.72 -18.07
N ILE A 851 3.01 -15.47 -18.38
CA ILE A 851 3.23 -14.42 -17.38
C ILE A 851 1.94 -14.10 -16.63
N SER A 852 0.80 -13.93 -17.29
CA SER A 852 -0.49 -13.70 -16.65
C SER A 852 -0.97 -14.91 -15.82
N ARG A 853 -0.48 -16.12 -16.11
CA ARG A 853 -0.75 -17.32 -15.29
C ARG A 853 0.12 -17.38 -14.04
N LEU A 854 1.40 -17.02 -14.13
CA LEU A 854 2.36 -17.08 -13.03
C LEU A 854 2.34 -15.82 -12.15
N ASN A 855 2.10 -14.67 -12.77
CA ASN A 855 2.02 -13.36 -12.16
C ASN A 855 0.61 -12.79 -12.30
N PRO A 856 -0.21 -13.01 -11.27
CA PRO A 856 -1.60 -12.62 -11.32
C PRO A 856 -1.81 -11.11 -11.11
N ARG A 857 -0.73 -10.34 -10.96
CA ARG A 857 -0.74 -8.86 -10.96
C ARG A 857 -0.57 -8.26 -12.35
N VAL A 858 -0.21 -9.07 -13.35
CA VAL A 858 -0.15 -8.68 -14.76
C VAL A 858 -1.55 -8.84 -15.35
N SER A 859 -2.32 -7.73 -15.36
CA SER A 859 -3.69 -7.69 -15.86
C SER A 859 -3.75 -7.58 -17.40
N ALA A 860 -4.91 -7.89 -17.98
CA ALA A 860 -5.13 -7.69 -19.41
C ALA A 860 -5.04 -6.20 -19.82
N VAL A 861 -5.45 -5.29 -18.93
CA VAL A 861 -5.32 -3.83 -19.15
C VAL A 861 -3.86 -3.40 -19.15
N PHE A 862 -3.05 -3.96 -18.25
CA PHE A 862 -1.60 -3.74 -18.25
C PHE A 862 -0.97 -4.22 -19.55
N LEU A 863 -1.35 -5.41 -20.03
CA LEU A 863 -0.86 -5.93 -21.29
C LEU A 863 -1.28 -5.05 -22.48
N LEU A 864 -2.53 -4.60 -22.52
CA LEU A 864 -3.00 -3.67 -23.56
C LEU A 864 -2.19 -2.38 -23.54
N TYR A 865 -1.93 -1.81 -22.36
CA TYR A 865 -1.09 -0.63 -22.20
C TYR A 865 0.32 -0.86 -22.77
N GLN A 866 0.96 -1.99 -22.42
CA GLN A 866 2.28 -2.33 -22.94
C GLN A 866 2.29 -2.61 -24.45
N ALA A 867 1.23 -3.22 -24.98
CA ALA A 867 1.07 -3.45 -26.42
C ALA A 867 0.91 -2.13 -27.18
N VAL A 868 0.14 -1.17 -26.63
CA VAL A 868 0.01 0.18 -27.19
C VAL A 868 1.34 0.92 -27.15
N LEU A 869 2.12 0.82 -26.05
CA LEU A 869 3.46 1.42 -25.98
C LEU A 869 4.43 0.80 -27.00
N LEU A 870 4.40 -0.52 -27.16
CA LEU A 870 5.20 -1.22 -28.18
C LEU A 870 4.83 -0.73 -29.59
N PHE A 871 3.54 -0.67 -29.89
CA PHE A 871 3.03 -0.18 -31.17
C PHE A 871 3.40 1.29 -31.42
N ALA A 872 3.25 2.16 -30.41
CA ALA A 872 3.65 3.56 -30.50
C ALA A 872 5.16 3.71 -30.75
N THR A 873 5.99 2.87 -30.12
CA THR A 873 7.44 2.85 -30.33
C THR A 873 7.80 2.43 -31.76
N LEU A 874 7.09 1.45 -32.33
CA LEU A 874 7.31 0.99 -33.71
C LEU A 874 6.92 2.04 -34.76
N ILE A 875 5.89 2.85 -34.50
CA ILE A 875 5.44 3.92 -35.41
C ILE A 875 6.26 5.20 -35.24
N GLY A 876 6.98 5.36 -34.12
CA GLY A 876 7.78 6.54 -33.78
C GLY A 876 8.62 7.10 -34.94
N PRO A 877 9.43 6.29 -35.65
CA PRO A 877 10.20 6.76 -36.80
C PRO A 877 9.32 7.34 -37.92
N SER A 878 8.19 6.70 -38.24
CA SER A 878 7.24 7.21 -39.24
C SER A 878 6.60 8.52 -38.81
N SER A 879 6.24 8.67 -37.53
CA SER A 879 5.71 9.93 -36.99
C SER A 879 6.71 11.08 -37.12
N ILE A 880 8.00 10.83 -36.87
CA ILE A 880 9.06 11.83 -37.02
C ILE A 880 9.17 12.28 -38.49
N ILE A 881 9.20 11.33 -39.44
CA ILE A 881 9.23 11.62 -40.87
C ILE A 881 8.04 12.52 -41.27
N LEU A 882 6.84 12.21 -40.78
CA LEU A 882 5.64 13.01 -41.06
C LEU A 882 5.70 14.41 -40.44
N VAL A 883 6.20 14.55 -39.21
CA VAL A 883 6.36 15.87 -38.55
C VAL A 883 7.36 16.73 -39.30
N VAL A 884 8.52 16.17 -39.67
CA VAL A 884 9.54 16.90 -40.44
C VAL A 884 8.99 17.26 -41.82
N THR A 885 8.28 16.34 -42.47
CA THR A 885 7.60 16.61 -43.75
C THR A 885 6.61 17.76 -43.64
N GLY A 886 5.71 17.72 -42.65
CA GLY A 886 4.73 18.77 -42.42
C GLY A 886 5.38 20.13 -42.14
N GLY A 887 6.46 20.14 -41.34
CA GLY A 887 7.25 21.33 -41.06
C GLY A 887 7.90 21.92 -42.32
N LEU A 888 8.49 21.08 -43.17
CA LEU A 888 9.12 21.51 -44.42
C LEU A 888 8.10 22.03 -45.45
N THR A 889 6.94 21.38 -45.56
CA THR A 889 5.84 21.85 -46.41
C THR A 889 5.26 23.17 -45.90
N TYR A 890 5.15 23.35 -44.58
CA TYR A 890 4.66 24.60 -44.00
C TYR A 890 5.66 25.77 -44.15
N ALA A 891 6.94 25.54 -43.86
CA ALA A 891 7.96 26.60 -43.84
C ALA A 891 8.49 26.97 -45.23
N TRP A 892 8.63 25.98 -46.13
CA TRP A 892 9.29 26.17 -47.43
C TRP A 892 8.44 25.73 -48.63
N HIS A 893 7.17 25.33 -48.43
CA HIS A 893 6.27 24.88 -49.50
C HIS A 893 6.80 23.71 -50.35
N ILE A 894 7.68 22.89 -49.78
CA ILE A 894 8.21 21.69 -50.45
C ILE A 894 7.11 20.64 -50.54
N ASN A 895 7.00 19.97 -51.69
CA ASN A 895 6.02 18.90 -51.90
C ASN A 895 6.20 17.79 -50.85
N PRO A 896 5.16 17.45 -50.08
CA PRO A 896 5.26 16.49 -48.98
C PRO A 896 5.71 15.10 -49.45
N THR A 897 5.31 14.69 -50.65
CA THR A 897 5.67 13.37 -51.20
C THR A 897 7.16 13.26 -51.43
N THR A 898 7.77 14.30 -52.01
CA THR A 898 9.22 14.36 -52.26
C THR A 898 10.00 14.32 -50.96
N THR A 899 9.53 15.05 -49.95
CA THR A 899 10.15 15.12 -48.63
C THR A 899 10.14 13.77 -47.90
N VAL A 900 9.01 13.06 -47.92
CA VAL A 900 8.89 11.70 -47.34
C VAL A 900 9.84 10.73 -48.05
N ILE A 901 9.88 10.74 -49.38
CA ILE A 901 10.77 9.85 -50.16
C ILE A 901 12.23 10.13 -49.80
N LEU A 902 12.64 11.40 -49.75
CA LEU A 902 14.01 11.77 -49.39
C LEU A 902 14.38 11.29 -47.98
N GLN A 903 13.50 11.49 -47.01
CA GLN A 903 13.73 11.07 -45.62
C GLN A 903 13.76 9.55 -45.47
N LEU A 904 12.93 8.82 -46.21
CA LEU A 904 13.01 7.36 -46.28
C LEU A 904 14.35 6.90 -46.85
N ILE A 905 14.83 7.53 -47.93
CA ILE A 905 16.15 7.22 -48.52
C ILE A 905 17.25 7.44 -47.49
N VAL A 906 17.28 8.59 -46.81
CA VAL A 906 18.28 8.89 -45.76
C VAL A 906 18.21 7.86 -44.63
N THR A 907 17.02 7.50 -44.18
CA THR A 907 16.83 6.52 -43.11
C THR A 907 17.32 5.13 -43.51
N VAL A 908 17.01 4.68 -44.73
CA VAL A 908 17.46 3.38 -45.25
C VAL A 908 18.98 3.36 -45.45
N LEU A 909 19.56 4.43 -46.00
CA LEU A 909 21.01 4.56 -46.14
C LEU A 909 21.70 4.49 -44.78
N TYR A 910 21.18 5.21 -43.78
CA TYR A 910 21.71 5.16 -42.43
C TYR A 910 21.58 3.76 -41.80
N ALA A 911 20.46 3.07 -42.01
CA ALA A 911 20.28 1.69 -41.55
C ALA A 911 21.32 0.74 -42.18
N VAL A 912 21.61 0.87 -43.48
CA VAL A 912 22.66 0.09 -44.16
C VAL A 912 24.05 0.38 -43.57
N ILE A 913 24.35 1.65 -43.25
CA ILE A 913 25.60 2.04 -42.58
C ILE A 913 25.70 1.37 -41.21
N CYS A 914 24.62 1.37 -40.41
CA CYS A 914 24.57 0.72 -39.10
C CYS A 914 24.81 -0.80 -39.17
N LEU A 915 24.39 -1.47 -40.25
CA LEU A 915 24.55 -2.91 -40.43
C LEU A 915 25.95 -3.32 -40.93
N THR A 916 26.62 -2.45 -41.69
CA THR A 916 27.85 -2.80 -42.42
C THR A 916 29.13 -2.20 -41.83
N THR A 917 29.04 -1.09 -41.08
CA THR A 917 30.22 -0.33 -40.64
C THR A 917 30.53 -0.48 -39.15
N SER A 918 31.77 -0.14 -38.77
CA SER A 918 32.22 -0.16 -37.37
C SER A 918 31.52 0.91 -36.52
N SER A 919 31.42 0.70 -35.19
CA SER A 919 30.78 1.67 -34.28
C SER A 919 31.40 3.07 -34.33
N LYS A 920 32.70 3.19 -34.63
CA LYS A 920 33.37 4.50 -34.76
C LYS A 920 32.90 5.26 -36.01
N THR A 921 32.74 4.54 -37.13
CA THR A 921 32.20 5.11 -38.38
C THR A 921 30.74 5.54 -38.20
N GLN A 922 29.94 4.73 -37.51
CA GLN A 922 28.54 5.06 -37.19
C GLN A 922 28.43 6.36 -36.39
N LEU A 923 29.26 6.53 -35.36
CA LEU A 923 29.29 7.76 -34.55
C LEU A 923 29.70 8.97 -35.37
N ASN A 924 30.73 8.85 -36.21
CA ASN A 924 31.17 9.95 -37.07
C ASN A 924 30.05 10.40 -38.04
N VAL A 925 29.33 9.47 -38.66
CA VAL A 925 28.20 9.81 -39.55
C VAL A 925 27.06 10.48 -38.77
N SER A 926 26.82 10.03 -37.54
CA SER A 926 25.77 10.56 -36.67
C SER A 926 26.09 11.95 -36.12
N ASN A 927 27.37 12.27 -35.89
CA ASN A 927 27.83 13.59 -35.46
C ASN A 927 27.78 14.64 -36.59
N VAL A 928 27.78 14.20 -37.85
CA VAL A 928 27.74 15.08 -39.03
C VAL A 928 26.29 15.39 -39.45
N SER A 929 25.31 14.65 -38.91
CA SER A 929 23.86 14.84 -39.14
C SER A 929 23.26 15.71 -38.05
#